data_AF-A0A7C4XZ21-F1
#
_entry.id   AF-A0A7C4XZ21-F1
#
_cell.length_a   1.000
_cell.length_b   1.000
_cell.length_c   1.000
_cell.angle_alpha   90.00
_cell.angle_beta   90.00
_cell.angle_gamma   90.00
#
_symmetry.space_group_name_H-M   'P 1'
#
loop_
_entity.id
_entity.type
_entity.pdbx_description
1 polymer ?
#
loop_
_entity_poly.entity_id
_entity_poly.type
_entity_poly.pdbx_seq_one_letter_code
_entity_poly.pdbx_strand_id
1 'polypeptide(L)'
;MKATLLACLFFISFLASAQEDAATLYVTAKEYFLKGEFEKGLPLAEKAAEKAKTQIGETTSDYGTIINLLGLFYVKTQQYTKAEPLFVQARAIKQKFEGEEGADYITITENLVWVYLKLQQYSKAEPLYLKLREIKQKLLGEDHPGYAAAINDLGVLYFYMGQYSKAEPLLLQSATIRKKALGENDPDYATSMNILAAIYAQTGYYEKADLLYNQSLAVQKKILEPNSPDIANTLSNYAALCQEMGLYEKAENMLLQAKNIYAVNPGTNSTEYASALNNLGACYLYMSRYDKAEPLFLETKEIRRKVLGENSPAYANSLNNLAELYTEMGQFDKAESFYLQTIEIRKQSLGELHPDYVTSLSNYGLFLFKSGKDFSQATWLCTEAALKRKKIFGENSTDYAISLNNLAMLYKSSAQAAKSEQYYLQAAAILKKTVGEFSAPYATTISNLAISYAETGQYKKAEPYLIQTAAIRKKILGEKNRDYAVSLVNLAGNYSDMEMYAKAEPLYLQSNKIIIENILNTFSILSEKEKTSFLEGDLMVADYNNSFLYNYPRSSATFVKNNFDLQLVYKSMSLTDTRNMLNAVMQSKDTAIRRIFSEWQANKNILTKQSSLPAEKRRPDITAIQTLTEQQEKELNRRSADFRSQQEALRITSAEVQKSLDNDEAAIEFVKFWLYTNKKWTDTVLYAAYLLRKTDSVPQFVVLCNEKQLQQVFDNAGKNTTAMVNSFYRGLDIEKQQPAQLGAELYKLIWAPLEPHLKGIKKVS
;
A
#
# COMPACT_ATOMS: atom_id res chain seq x y z
N MET A 1 -68.46 66.11 15.57
CA MET A 1 -69.38 64.98 15.29
C MET A 1 -68.70 64.09 14.27
N LYS A 2 -67.95 63.09 14.73
CA LYS A 2 -68.38 61.68 14.84
C LYS A 2 -68.72 61.15 13.43
N ALA A 3 -67.88 60.36 12.75
CA ALA A 3 -67.24 59.15 13.27
C ALA A 3 -66.03 58.71 12.41
N THR A 4 -64.92 58.40 13.09
CA THR A 4 -63.99 57.26 12.87
C THR A 4 -63.25 57.18 11.53
N LEU A 5 -61.93 57.42 11.41
CA LEU A 5 -60.81 56.84 12.17
C LEU A 5 -60.76 55.30 12.07
N LEU A 6 -60.88 54.72 10.87
CA LEU A 6 -60.51 53.33 10.60
C LEU A 6 -60.32 53.01 9.10
N ALA A 7 -59.38 53.68 8.40
CA ALA A 7 -58.86 53.18 7.12
C ALA A 7 -57.45 53.72 6.77
N CYS A 8 -56.68 54.17 7.76
CA CYS A 8 -55.24 54.44 7.62
C CYS A 8 -54.39 53.15 7.74
N LEU A 9 -54.90 51.98 7.34
CA LEU A 9 -54.21 50.69 7.53
C LEU A 9 -54.38 49.67 6.39
N PHE A 10 -54.87 50.08 5.22
CA PHE A 10 -54.78 49.26 4.00
C PHE A 10 -54.43 50.19 2.84
N PHE A 11 -53.35 49.89 2.11
CA PHE A 11 -52.73 50.65 1.01
C PHE A 11 -51.47 51.48 1.31
N ILE A 12 -50.84 51.33 2.49
CA ILE A 12 -49.39 51.54 2.63
C ILE A 12 -48.81 50.37 3.45
N SER A 13 -48.89 49.17 2.86
CA SER A 13 -48.12 47.98 3.24
C SER A 13 -47.75 47.19 1.98
N PHE A 14 -47.29 47.91 0.94
CA PHE A 14 -46.59 47.33 -0.20
C PHE A 14 -45.08 47.51 -0.02
N LEU A 15 -44.59 47.07 1.13
CA LEU A 15 -43.19 46.72 1.35
C LEU A 15 -43.21 45.31 1.96
N ALA A 16 -42.36 44.44 1.42
CA ALA A 16 -42.06 43.06 1.85
C ALA A 16 -42.89 41.91 1.26
N SER A 17 -42.77 41.70 -0.05
CA SER A 17 -42.35 40.38 -0.56
C SER A 17 -41.68 40.55 -1.93
N ALA A 18 -40.37 40.78 -1.95
CA ALA A 18 -39.58 40.43 -3.12
C ALA A 18 -39.68 38.90 -3.25
N GLN A 19 -40.66 38.43 -4.00
CA GLN A 19 -40.84 37.01 -4.26
C GLN A 19 -39.65 36.60 -5.14
N GLU A 20 -38.55 36.12 -4.53
CA GLU A 20 -37.37 35.67 -5.27
C GLU A 20 -37.81 34.71 -6.37
N ASP A 21 -37.79 35.12 -7.63
CA ASP A 21 -38.17 34.26 -8.74
C ASP A 21 -37.08 33.20 -9.00
N ALA A 22 -37.42 32.16 -9.77
CA ALA A 22 -36.48 31.08 -10.05
C ALA A 22 -35.19 31.59 -10.73
N ALA A 23 -35.29 32.65 -11.54
CA ALA A 23 -34.17 33.26 -12.23
C ALA A 23 -33.18 33.94 -11.26
N THR A 24 -33.67 34.72 -10.30
CA THR A 24 -32.84 35.39 -9.29
C THR A 24 -32.10 34.37 -8.42
N LEU A 25 -32.79 33.31 -8.00
CA LEU A 25 -32.18 32.21 -7.24
C LEU A 25 -31.13 31.46 -8.07
N TYR A 26 -31.42 31.18 -9.33
CA TYR A 26 -30.47 30.53 -10.25
C TYR A 26 -29.19 31.36 -10.43
N VAL A 27 -29.31 32.67 -10.66
CA VAL A 27 -28.15 33.56 -10.82
C VAL A 27 -27.31 33.56 -9.55
N THR A 28 -27.94 33.71 -8.39
CA THR A 28 -27.25 33.70 -7.10
C THR A 28 -26.56 32.36 -6.83
N ALA A 29 -27.24 31.25 -7.11
CA ALA A 29 -26.64 29.91 -7.00
C ALA A 29 -25.45 29.77 -7.95
N LYS A 30 -25.56 30.22 -9.21
CA LYS A 30 -24.46 30.18 -10.18
C LYS A 30 -23.24 30.98 -9.70
N GLU A 31 -23.45 32.14 -9.08
CA GLU A 31 -22.35 32.91 -8.48
C GLU A 31 -21.62 32.14 -7.37
N TYR A 32 -22.36 31.50 -6.46
CA TYR A 32 -21.75 30.63 -5.44
C TYR A 32 -21.01 29.44 -6.06
N PHE A 33 -21.56 28.86 -7.13
CA PHE A 33 -20.90 27.78 -7.85
C PHE A 33 -19.55 28.22 -8.41
N LEU A 34 -19.51 29.40 -9.06
CA LEU A 34 -18.28 29.97 -9.62
C LEU A 34 -17.25 30.35 -8.56
N LYS A 35 -17.70 30.71 -7.34
CA LYS A 35 -16.83 30.98 -6.18
C LYS A 35 -16.36 29.71 -5.45
N GLY A 36 -16.85 28.53 -5.82
CA GLY A 36 -16.56 27.26 -5.14
C GLY A 36 -17.25 27.11 -3.78
N GLU A 37 -18.20 27.98 -3.45
CA GLU A 37 -18.93 27.99 -2.18
C GLU A 37 -20.15 27.06 -2.24
N PHE A 38 -19.89 25.76 -2.47
CA PHE A 38 -20.94 24.80 -2.82
C PHE A 38 -21.99 24.59 -1.72
N GLU A 39 -21.61 24.61 -0.44
CA GLU A 39 -22.56 24.44 0.67
C GLU A 39 -23.57 25.58 0.77
N LYS A 40 -23.18 26.81 0.43
CA LYS A 40 -24.09 27.97 0.44
C LYS A 40 -24.96 28.02 -0.82
N GLY A 41 -24.39 27.61 -1.96
CA GLY A 41 -25.09 27.64 -3.24
C GLY A 41 -26.10 26.51 -3.43
N LEU A 42 -25.85 25.32 -2.86
CA LEU A 42 -26.72 24.15 -3.07
C LEU A 42 -28.18 24.38 -2.62
N PRO A 43 -28.47 24.91 -1.40
CA PRO A 43 -29.86 25.19 -1.00
C PRO A 43 -30.58 26.19 -1.92
N LEU A 44 -29.84 27.14 -2.50
CA LEU A 44 -30.38 28.11 -3.45
C LEU A 44 -30.69 27.45 -4.79
N ALA A 45 -29.82 26.55 -5.27
CA ALA A 45 -30.05 25.78 -6.49
C ALA A 45 -31.27 24.84 -6.34
N GLU A 46 -31.44 24.19 -5.19
CA GLU A 46 -32.61 23.36 -4.88
C GLU A 46 -33.90 24.19 -4.93
N LYS A 47 -33.89 25.36 -4.27
CA LYS A 47 -35.02 26.28 -4.27
C LYS A 47 -35.31 26.85 -5.66
N ALA A 48 -34.28 27.14 -6.46
CA ALA A 48 -34.42 27.60 -7.84
C ALA A 48 -35.12 26.56 -8.71
N ALA A 49 -34.72 25.28 -8.62
CA ALA A 49 -35.33 24.19 -9.36
C ALA A 49 -36.81 23.99 -8.98
N GLU A 50 -37.12 23.99 -7.67
CA GLU A 50 -38.50 23.83 -7.18
C GLU A 50 -39.41 24.99 -7.63
N LYS A 51 -38.90 26.23 -7.59
CA LYS A 51 -39.64 27.38 -8.11
C LYS A 51 -39.78 27.34 -9.63
N ALA A 52 -38.74 26.94 -10.37
CA ALA A 52 -38.80 26.85 -11.83
C ALA A 52 -39.86 25.83 -12.28
N LYS A 53 -39.95 24.70 -11.57
CA LYS A 53 -40.98 23.67 -11.80
C LYS A 53 -42.41 24.24 -11.73
N THR A 54 -42.67 25.15 -10.80
CA THR A 54 -44.00 25.77 -10.62
C THR A 54 -44.22 27.01 -11.49
N GLN A 55 -43.19 27.82 -11.75
CA GLN A 55 -43.29 29.10 -12.46
C GLN A 55 -43.24 28.97 -13.98
N ILE A 56 -42.35 28.12 -14.50
CA ILE A 56 -42.08 27.99 -15.94
C ILE A 56 -42.33 26.58 -16.49
N GLY A 57 -42.48 25.58 -15.60
CA GLY A 57 -42.81 24.21 -15.97
C GLY A 57 -41.62 23.37 -16.43
N GLU A 58 -41.74 22.04 -16.28
CA GLU A 58 -40.62 21.09 -16.43
C GLU A 58 -40.20 20.79 -17.87
N THR A 59 -40.87 21.37 -18.86
CA THR A 59 -40.64 21.07 -20.29
C THR A 59 -39.92 22.19 -21.03
N THR A 60 -39.53 23.26 -20.34
CA THR A 60 -38.87 24.43 -20.94
C THR A 60 -37.35 24.27 -20.97
N SER A 61 -36.69 24.89 -21.97
CA SER A 61 -35.22 24.90 -22.07
C SER A 61 -34.56 25.52 -20.84
N ASP A 62 -35.16 26.58 -20.29
CA ASP A 62 -34.69 27.28 -19.08
C ASP A 62 -34.75 26.39 -17.85
N TYR A 63 -35.82 25.59 -17.68
CA TYR A 63 -35.88 24.60 -16.61
C TYR A 63 -34.73 23.60 -16.72
N GLY A 64 -34.45 23.10 -17.95
CA GLY A 64 -33.30 22.23 -18.23
C GLY A 64 -31.96 22.84 -17.80
N THR A 65 -31.75 24.14 -18.05
CA THR A 65 -30.55 24.88 -17.61
C THR A 65 -30.44 24.95 -16.09
N ILE A 66 -31.56 25.18 -15.39
CA ILE A 66 -31.60 25.30 -13.92
C ILE A 66 -31.28 23.96 -13.26
N ILE A 67 -31.91 22.87 -13.70
CA ILE A 67 -31.66 21.54 -13.11
C ILE A 67 -30.28 21.00 -13.46
N ASN A 68 -29.69 21.39 -14.59
CA ASN A 68 -28.29 21.09 -14.91
C ASN A 68 -27.34 21.72 -13.87
N LEU A 69 -27.56 22.99 -13.50
CA LEU A 69 -26.77 23.64 -12.45
C LEU A 69 -26.94 22.93 -11.09
N LEU A 70 -28.15 22.54 -10.72
CA LEU A 70 -28.40 21.75 -9.50
C LEU A 70 -27.67 20.40 -9.55
N GLY A 71 -27.70 19.71 -10.70
CA GLY A 71 -26.92 18.49 -10.91
C GLY A 71 -25.42 18.70 -10.70
N LEU A 72 -24.86 19.82 -11.17
CA LEU A 72 -23.46 20.18 -10.95
C LEU A 72 -23.14 20.43 -9.46
N PHE A 73 -24.05 21.05 -8.70
CA PHE A 73 -23.88 21.18 -7.24
C PHE A 73 -23.84 19.82 -6.54
N TYR A 74 -24.74 18.90 -6.93
CA TYR A 74 -24.70 17.54 -6.40
C TYR A 74 -23.42 16.80 -6.78
N VAL A 75 -22.90 17.00 -8.00
CA VAL A 75 -21.58 16.49 -8.41
C VAL A 75 -20.46 17.02 -7.51
N LYS A 76 -20.42 18.33 -7.26
CA LYS A 76 -19.37 18.96 -6.42
C LYS A 76 -19.46 18.55 -4.96
N THR A 77 -20.65 18.24 -4.47
CA THR A 77 -20.89 17.69 -3.13
C THR A 77 -20.91 16.16 -3.09
N GLN A 78 -20.50 15.48 -4.16
CA GLN A 78 -20.43 14.02 -4.30
C GLN A 78 -21.75 13.25 -4.09
N GLN A 79 -22.89 13.92 -4.23
CA GLN A 79 -24.23 13.34 -4.21
C GLN A 79 -24.63 12.84 -5.59
N TYR A 80 -23.83 11.95 -6.19
CA TYR A 80 -23.96 11.52 -7.59
C TYR A 80 -25.33 10.87 -7.90
N THR A 81 -25.90 10.14 -6.93
CA THR A 81 -27.23 9.51 -7.04
C THR A 81 -28.37 10.53 -7.18
N LYS A 82 -28.21 11.74 -6.61
CA LYS A 82 -29.14 12.85 -6.80
C LYS A 82 -28.88 13.62 -8.10
N ALA A 83 -27.63 13.67 -8.56
CA ALA A 83 -27.26 14.32 -9.81
C ALA A 83 -27.77 13.57 -11.06
N GLU A 84 -27.70 12.23 -11.05
CA GLU A 84 -28.11 11.36 -12.17
C GLU A 84 -29.49 11.72 -12.76
N PRO A 85 -30.59 11.71 -12.00
CA PRO A 85 -31.92 11.99 -12.56
C PRO A 85 -32.04 13.39 -13.15
N LEU A 86 -31.35 14.38 -12.57
CA LEU A 86 -31.37 15.76 -13.06
C LEU A 86 -30.69 15.89 -14.41
N PHE A 87 -29.51 15.28 -14.61
CA PHE A 87 -28.86 15.30 -15.91
C PHE A 87 -29.60 14.47 -16.95
N VAL A 88 -30.23 13.35 -16.57
CA VAL A 88 -31.09 12.58 -17.48
C VAL A 88 -32.25 13.44 -17.98
N GLN A 89 -32.93 14.16 -17.08
CA GLN A 89 -34.04 15.06 -17.44
C GLN A 89 -33.54 16.26 -18.26
N ALA A 90 -32.48 16.94 -17.82
CA ALA A 90 -31.91 18.10 -18.51
C ALA A 90 -31.48 17.76 -19.94
N ARG A 91 -30.83 16.60 -20.12
CA ARG A 91 -30.41 16.10 -21.43
C ARG A 91 -31.60 15.87 -22.35
N ALA A 92 -32.65 15.21 -21.85
CA ALA A 92 -33.86 14.95 -22.64
C ALA A 92 -34.57 16.24 -23.06
N ILE A 93 -34.60 17.24 -22.17
CA ILE A 93 -35.12 18.58 -22.49
C ILE A 93 -34.27 19.21 -23.60
N LYS A 94 -32.95 19.31 -23.43
CA LYS A 94 -32.07 19.97 -24.41
C LYS A 94 -32.08 19.27 -25.76
N GLN A 95 -32.13 17.93 -25.79
CA GLN A 95 -32.29 17.15 -27.02
C GLN A 95 -33.52 17.60 -27.83
N LYS A 96 -34.64 17.93 -27.17
CA LYS A 96 -35.87 18.37 -27.85
C LYS A 96 -35.75 19.77 -28.45
N PHE A 97 -34.99 20.67 -27.82
CA PHE A 97 -34.89 22.07 -28.25
C PHE A 97 -33.78 22.32 -29.26
N GLU A 98 -32.62 21.68 -29.11
CA GLU A 98 -31.43 21.93 -29.93
C GLU A 98 -30.90 20.67 -30.65
N GLY A 99 -31.53 19.51 -30.47
CA GLY A 99 -31.08 18.24 -31.04
C GLY A 99 -29.87 17.65 -30.33
N GLU A 100 -29.30 16.59 -30.91
CA GLU A 100 -28.15 15.87 -30.33
C GLU A 100 -26.79 16.51 -30.65
N GLU A 101 -26.77 17.49 -31.55
CA GLU A 101 -25.58 18.26 -31.94
C GLU A 101 -25.49 19.61 -31.19
N GLY A 102 -26.51 19.91 -30.38
CA GLY A 102 -26.55 21.10 -29.53
C GLY A 102 -25.48 21.07 -28.44
N ALA A 103 -24.95 22.26 -28.12
CA ALA A 103 -23.85 22.39 -27.17
C ALA A 103 -24.28 21.98 -25.74
N ASP A 104 -25.48 22.37 -25.30
CA ASP A 104 -25.98 22.03 -23.97
C ASP A 104 -26.23 20.51 -23.86
N TYR A 105 -26.79 19.87 -24.89
CA TYR A 105 -27.01 18.43 -24.95
C TYR A 105 -25.68 17.68 -24.81
N ILE A 106 -24.65 18.10 -25.56
CA ILE A 106 -23.32 17.50 -25.50
C ILE A 106 -22.73 17.65 -24.10
N THR A 107 -22.70 18.87 -23.55
CA THR A 107 -22.13 19.13 -22.21
C THR A 107 -22.88 18.39 -21.10
N ILE A 108 -24.21 18.35 -21.15
CA ILE A 108 -25.01 17.60 -20.16
C ILE A 108 -24.78 16.08 -20.32
N THR A 109 -24.61 15.60 -21.55
CA THR A 109 -24.28 14.19 -21.79
C THR A 109 -22.90 13.86 -21.24
N GLU A 110 -21.90 14.71 -21.45
CA GLU A 110 -20.56 14.59 -20.85
C GLU A 110 -20.65 14.58 -19.30
N ASN A 111 -21.44 15.47 -18.70
CA ASN A 111 -21.68 15.48 -17.24
C ASN A 111 -22.36 14.21 -16.73
N LEU A 112 -23.40 13.73 -17.42
CA LEU A 112 -24.11 12.50 -17.05
C LEU A 112 -23.20 11.28 -17.14
N VAL A 113 -22.37 11.21 -18.18
CA VAL A 113 -21.38 10.15 -18.33
C VAL A 113 -20.35 10.19 -17.21
N TRP A 114 -19.87 11.37 -16.83
CA TRP A 114 -18.98 11.53 -15.68
C TRP A 114 -19.65 11.06 -14.38
N VAL A 115 -20.94 11.35 -14.18
CA VAL A 115 -21.72 10.82 -13.04
C VAL A 115 -21.79 9.29 -13.09
N TYR A 116 -22.03 8.70 -14.27
CA TYR A 116 -21.99 7.24 -14.40
C TYR A 116 -20.61 6.65 -14.13
N LEU A 117 -19.52 7.31 -14.51
CA LEU A 117 -18.16 6.89 -14.13
C LEU A 117 -17.95 6.93 -12.62
N LYS A 118 -18.40 7.99 -11.94
CA LYS A 118 -18.29 8.10 -10.47
C LYS A 118 -19.15 7.10 -9.72
N LEU A 119 -20.31 6.76 -10.27
CA LEU A 119 -21.17 5.68 -9.77
C LEU A 119 -20.71 4.28 -10.24
N GLN A 120 -19.66 4.21 -11.05
CA GLN A 120 -19.15 3.00 -11.72
C GLN A 120 -20.24 2.22 -12.50
N GLN A 121 -21.24 2.94 -13.02
CA GLN A 121 -22.32 2.41 -13.87
C GLN A 121 -21.87 2.37 -15.33
N TYR A 122 -20.80 1.63 -15.62
CA TYR A 122 -20.13 1.62 -16.92
C TYR A 122 -21.04 1.20 -18.08
N SER A 123 -21.99 0.30 -17.84
CA SER A 123 -22.98 -0.13 -18.84
C SER A 123 -23.93 0.98 -19.30
N LYS A 124 -24.15 2.01 -18.47
CA LYS A 124 -24.90 3.21 -18.85
C LYS A 124 -24.00 4.28 -19.49
N ALA A 125 -22.72 4.33 -19.11
CA ALA A 125 -21.75 5.28 -19.64
C ALA A 125 -21.33 4.96 -21.08
N GLU A 126 -21.05 3.68 -21.38
CA GLU A 126 -20.57 3.21 -22.69
C GLU A 126 -21.40 3.69 -23.89
N PRO A 127 -22.74 3.50 -23.93
CA PRO A 127 -23.53 3.94 -25.09
C PRO A 127 -23.48 5.46 -25.30
N LEU A 128 -23.33 6.23 -24.22
CA LEU A 128 -23.26 7.69 -24.30
C LEU A 128 -21.88 8.16 -24.78
N TYR A 129 -20.80 7.52 -24.35
CA TYR A 129 -19.47 7.79 -24.90
C TYR A 129 -19.37 7.44 -26.39
N LEU A 130 -19.95 6.30 -26.80
CA LEU A 130 -20.03 5.93 -28.21
C LEU A 130 -20.78 6.98 -29.03
N LYS A 131 -21.90 7.49 -28.50
CA LYS A 131 -22.68 8.55 -29.13
C LYS A 131 -21.92 9.88 -29.19
N LEU A 132 -21.26 10.29 -28.11
CA LEU A 132 -20.43 11.49 -28.07
C LEU A 132 -19.28 11.41 -29.08
N ARG A 133 -18.65 10.24 -29.22
CA ARG A 133 -17.63 9.98 -30.23
C ARG A 133 -18.17 10.21 -31.64
N GLU A 134 -19.33 9.65 -31.98
CA GLU A 134 -19.98 9.82 -33.28
C GLU A 134 -20.32 11.29 -33.57
N ILE A 135 -20.85 12.00 -32.58
CA ILE A 135 -21.17 13.44 -32.70
C ILE A 135 -19.90 14.25 -32.97
N LYS A 136 -18.83 14.05 -32.18
CA LYS A 136 -17.57 14.79 -32.36
C LYS A 136 -16.88 14.43 -33.67
N GLN A 137 -16.97 13.17 -34.13
CA GLN A 137 -16.48 12.75 -35.45
C GLN A 137 -17.19 13.51 -36.57
N LYS A 138 -18.53 13.59 -36.52
CA LYS A 138 -19.34 14.29 -37.53
C LYS A 138 -19.08 15.80 -37.54
N LEU A 139 -18.99 16.42 -36.36
CA LEU A 139 -18.86 17.88 -36.25
C LEU A 139 -17.44 18.40 -36.51
N LEU A 140 -16.41 17.63 -36.13
CA LEU A 140 -15.02 18.10 -36.09
C LEU A 140 -14.07 17.35 -37.04
N GLY A 141 -14.42 16.12 -37.45
CA GLY A 141 -13.55 15.23 -38.21
C GLY A 141 -12.56 14.44 -37.34
N GLU A 142 -11.98 13.38 -37.92
CA GLU A 142 -11.15 12.40 -37.19
C GLU A 142 -9.75 12.91 -36.80
N ASP A 143 -9.24 13.93 -37.47
CA ASP A 143 -7.94 14.54 -37.17
C ASP A 143 -8.03 15.64 -36.09
N HIS A 144 -9.23 15.97 -35.60
CA HIS A 144 -9.42 17.10 -34.68
C HIS A 144 -9.18 16.72 -33.20
N PRO A 145 -8.52 17.59 -32.40
CA PRO A 145 -8.28 17.35 -30.96
C PRO A 145 -9.55 17.01 -30.15
N GLY A 146 -10.68 17.62 -30.49
CA GLY A 146 -11.97 17.31 -29.86
C GLY A 146 -12.51 15.90 -30.15
N TYR A 147 -12.22 15.32 -31.32
CA TYR A 147 -12.49 13.90 -31.56
C TYR A 147 -11.52 13.03 -30.78
N ALA A 148 -10.24 13.41 -30.74
CA ALA A 148 -9.23 12.74 -29.93
C ALA A 148 -9.60 12.69 -28.43
N ALA A 149 -10.20 13.76 -27.90
CA ALA A 149 -10.73 13.79 -26.53
C ALA A 149 -11.87 12.78 -26.33
N ALA A 150 -12.82 12.69 -27.26
CA ALA A 150 -13.93 11.74 -27.14
C ALA A 150 -13.47 10.27 -27.15
N ILE A 151 -12.52 9.91 -28.01
CA ILE A 151 -11.95 8.55 -28.01
C ILE A 151 -11.01 8.30 -26.82
N ASN A 152 -10.35 9.34 -26.29
CA ASN A 152 -9.59 9.25 -25.04
C ASN A 152 -10.52 8.85 -23.90
N ASP A 153 -11.66 9.53 -23.77
CA ASP A 153 -12.58 9.30 -22.66
C ASP A 153 -13.26 7.93 -22.75
N LEU A 154 -13.59 7.48 -23.96
CA LEU A 154 -14.02 6.10 -24.19
C LEU A 154 -12.93 5.09 -23.83
N GLY A 155 -11.66 5.38 -24.16
CA GLY A 155 -10.52 4.58 -23.74
C GLY A 155 -10.35 4.53 -22.21
N VAL A 156 -10.51 5.66 -21.53
CA VAL A 156 -10.50 5.77 -20.06
C VAL A 156 -11.66 4.99 -19.43
N LEU A 157 -12.85 5.02 -20.02
CA LEU A 157 -13.96 4.15 -19.59
C LEU A 157 -13.54 2.69 -19.64
N TYR A 158 -12.99 2.23 -20.77
CA TYR A 158 -12.56 0.83 -20.89
C TYR A 158 -11.40 0.48 -19.94
N PHE A 159 -10.53 1.44 -19.64
CA PHE A 159 -9.52 1.27 -18.59
C PHE A 159 -10.17 1.03 -17.21
N TYR A 160 -11.15 1.84 -16.82
CA TYR A 160 -11.89 1.65 -15.56
C TYR A 160 -12.72 0.37 -15.51
N MET A 161 -13.13 -0.16 -16.66
CA MET A 161 -13.78 -1.48 -16.78
C MET A 161 -12.79 -2.66 -16.74
N GLY A 162 -11.48 -2.41 -16.70
CA GLY A 162 -10.44 -3.44 -16.83
C GLY A 162 -10.34 -4.04 -18.24
N GLN A 163 -10.98 -3.42 -19.25
CA GLN A 163 -10.95 -3.86 -20.65
C GLN A 163 -9.77 -3.24 -21.40
N TYR A 164 -8.55 -3.51 -20.91
CA TYR A 164 -7.32 -2.87 -21.41
C TYR A 164 -7.09 -3.09 -22.91
N SER A 165 -7.49 -4.23 -23.46
CA SER A 165 -7.40 -4.54 -24.90
C SER A 165 -8.29 -3.66 -25.79
N LYS A 166 -9.37 -3.09 -25.25
CA LYS A 166 -10.19 -2.07 -25.93
C LYS A 166 -9.69 -0.65 -25.65
N ALA A 167 -9.16 -0.41 -24.46
CA ALA A 167 -8.67 0.89 -24.04
C ALA A 167 -7.42 1.33 -24.81
N GLU A 168 -6.42 0.45 -24.91
CA GLU A 168 -5.10 0.78 -25.49
C GLU A 168 -5.19 1.30 -26.93
N PRO A 169 -5.91 0.66 -27.89
CA PRO A 169 -5.98 1.17 -29.26
C PRO A 169 -6.59 2.56 -29.37
N LEU A 170 -7.63 2.85 -28.57
CA LEU A 170 -8.30 4.16 -28.57
C LEU A 170 -7.39 5.26 -28.01
N LEU A 171 -6.66 4.94 -26.94
CA LEU A 171 -5.75 5.90 -26.31
C LEU A 171 -4.50 6.14 -27.17
N LEU A 172 -3.98 5.11 -27.86
CA LEU A 172 -2.91 5.28 -28.84
C LEU A 172 -3.37 6.14 -30.03
N GLN A 173 -4.58 5.92 -30.53
CA GLN A 173 -5.16 6.74 -31.59
C GLN A 173 -5.32 8.20 -31.12
N SER A 174 -5.86 8.41 -29.92
CA SER A 174 -5.99 9.76 -29.32
C SER A 174 -4.64 10.47 -29.20
N ALA A 175 -3.63 9.79 -28.65
CA ALA A 175 -2.28 10.31 -28.50
C ALA A 175 -1.67 10.69 -29.86
N THR A 176 -1.91 9.87 -30.89
CA THR A 176 -1.42 10.12 -32.25
C THR A 176 -2.06 11.36 -32.87
N ILE A 177 -3.38 11.51 -32.74
CA ILE A 177 -4.10 12.69 -33.25
C ILE A 177 -3.63 13.95 -32.50
N ARG A 178 -3.58 13.92 -31.16
CA ARG A 178 -3.10 15.05 -30.34
C ARG A 178 -1.66 15.43 -30.68
N LYS A 179 -0.76 14.46 -30.84
CA LYS A 179 0.62 14.72 -31.26
C LYS A 179 0.69 15.39 -32.63
N LYS A 180 -0.12 14.95 -33.60
CA LYS A 180 -0.15 15.53 -34.96
C LYS A 180 -0.76 16.94 -34.97
N ALA A 181 -1.84 17.15 -34.23
CA ALA A 181 -2.62 18.39 -34.26
C ALA A 181 -2.07 19.49 -33.32
N LEU A 182 -1.53 19.10 -32.16
CA LEU A 182 -1.10 20.01 -31.09
C LEU A 182 0.42 20.00 -30.86
N GLY A 183 1.10 18.94 -31.30
CA GLY A 183 2.54 18.73 -31.09
C GLY A 183 2.88 17.93 -29.83
N GLU A 184 4.15 17.55 -29.69
CA GLU A 184 4.64 16.70 -28.59
C GLU A 184 4.81 17.45 -27.25
N ASN A 185 4.75 18.79 -27.27
CA ASN A 185 4.86 19.61 -26.06
C ASN A 185 3.47 20.03 -25.52
N ASP A 186 2.39 19.45 -26.01
CA ASP A 186 1.04 19.82 -25.60
C ASP A 186 0.58 19.08 -24.32
N PRO A 187 -0.12 19.76 -23.37
CA PRO A 187 -0.62 19.13 -22.15
C PRO A 187 -1.59 17.95 -22.39
N ASP A 188 -2.42 18.01 -23.43
CA ASP A 188 -3.37 16.94 -23.76
C ASP A 188 -2.62 15.71 -24.29
N TYR A 189 -1.55 15.92 -25.06
CA TYR A 189 -0.67 14.83 -25.47
C TYR A 189 -0.01 14.18 -24.25
N ALA A 190 0.57 14.99 -23.34
CA ALA A 190 1.18 14.48 -22.11
C ALA A 190 0.18 13.70 -21.23
N THR A 191 -1.07 14.14 -21.18
CA THR A 191 -2.16 13.45 -20.48
C THR A 191 -2.45 12.08 -21.09
N SER A 192 -2.51 11.98 -22.42
CA SER A 192 -2.65 10.69 -23.09
C SER A 192 -1.49 9.74 -22.78
N MET A 193 -0.25 10.25 -22.68
CA MET A 193 0.91 9.44 -22.30
C MET A 193 0.79 8.91 -20.87
N ASN A 194 0.34 9.75 -19.92
CA ASN A 194 0.12 9.35 -18.54
C ASN A 194 -0.93 8.23 -18.41
N ILE A 195 -2.02 8.29 -19.18
CA ILE A 195 -3.06 7.26 -19.16
C ILE A 195 -2.57 5.95 -19.81
N LEU A 196 -1.86 6.04 -20.94
CA LEU A 196 -1.21 4.88 -21.56
C LEU A 196 -0.19 4.22 -20.62
N ALA A 197 0.58 5.04 -19.88
CA ALA A 197 1.50 4.55 -18.86
C ALA A 197 0.78 3.76 -17.77
N ALA A 198 -0.39 4.24 -17.31
CA ALA A 198 -1.21 3.53 -16.32
C ALA A 198 -1.72 2.19 -16.85
N ILE A 199 -2.12 2.10 -18.13
CA ILE A 199 -2.48 0.80 -18.76
C ILE A 199 -1.28 -0.14 -18.78
N TYR A 200 -0.12 0.35 -19.21
CA TYR A 200 1.08 -0.48 -19.25
C TYR A 200 1.55 -0.91 -17.87
N ALA A 201 1.34 -0.11 -16.83
CA ALA A 201 1.51 -0.53 -15.46
C ALA A 201 0.55 -1.68 -15.12
N GLN A 202 -0.76 -1.50 -15.30
CA GLN A 202 -1.75 -2.53 -14.95
C GLN A 202 -1.61 -3.85 -15.74
N THR A 203 -1.01 -3.81 -16.93
CA THR A 203 -0.76 -4.99 -17.78
C THR A 203 0.67 -5.55 -17.65
N GLY A 204 1.48 -4.99 -16.75
CA GLY A 204 2.82 -5.47 -16.41
C GLY A 204 3.94 -5.12 -17.39
N TYR A 205 3.69 -4.20 -18.33
CA TYR A 205 4.72 -3.60 -19.19
C TYR A 205 5.41 -2.42 -18.49
N TYR A 206 6.01 -2.68 -17.31
CA TYR A 206 6.57 -1.65 -16.44
C TYR A 206 7.64 -0.76 -17.09
N GLU A 207 8.50 -1.32 -17.96
CA GLU A 207 9.48 -0.51 -18.70
C GLU A 207 8.83 0.51 -19.64
N LYS A 208 7.75 0.12 -20.33
CA LYS A 208 6.99 1.05 -21.19
C LYS A 208 6.27 2.10 -20.34
N ALA A 209 5.70 1.69 -19.21
CA ALA A 209 5.03 2.60 -18.29
C ALA A 209 6.00 3.63 -17.72
N ASP A 210 7.19 3.19 -17.27
CA ASP A 210 8.24 4.07 -16.74
C ASP A 210 8.68 5.11 -17.79
N LEU A 211 8.89 4.69 -19.04
CA LEU A 211 9.24 5.60 -20.13
C LEU A 211 8.14 6.63 -20.40
N LEU A 212 6.88 6.21 -20.48
CA LEU A 212 5.77 7.12 -20.76
C LEU A 212 5.47 8.08 -19.60
N TYR A 213 5.59 7.64 -18.35
CA TYR A 213 5.47 8.52 -17.19
C TYR A 213 6.59 9.57 -17.17
N ASN A 214 7.84 9.17 -17.44
CA ASN A 214 8.95 10.12 -17.54
C ASN A 214 8.73 11.14 -18.66
N GLN A 215 8.28 10.68 -19.83
CA GLN A 215 8.00 11.57 -20.96
C GLN A 215 6.87 12.56 -20.64
N SER A 216 5.78 12.08 -20.03
CA SER A 216 4.66 12.92 -19.59
C SER A 216 5.12 13.99 -18.59
N LEU A 217 5.87 13.61 -17.55
CA LEU A 217 6.41 14.55 -16.56
C LEU A 217 7.38 15.56 -17.17
N ALA A 218 8.23 15.14 -18.10
CA ALA A 218 9.19 16.03 -18.75
C ALA A 218 8.49 17.12 -19.57
N VAL A 219 7.43 16.74 -20.32
CA VAL A 219 6.61 17.68 -21.07
C VAL A 219 5.87 18.64 -20.12
N GLN A 220 5.17 18.10 -19.13
CA GLN A 220 4.42 18.91 -18.16
C GLN A 220 5.31 19.91 -17.40
N LYS A 221 6.49 19.49 -16.91
CA LYS A 221 7.42 20.37 -16.18
C LYS A 221 7.99 21.50 -17.05
N LYS A 222 7.99 21.35 -18.36
CA LYS A 222 8.48 22.38 -19.30
C LYS A 222 7.43 23.45 -19.60
N ILE A 223 6.15 23.08 -19.58
CA ILE A 223 5.05 23.93 -20.10
C ILE A 223 4.09 24.41 -19.01
N LEU A 224 3.95 23.67 -17.92
CA LEU A 224 3.04 24.00 -16.83
C LEU A 224 3.80 24.72 -15.71
N GLU A 225 3.07 25.48 -14.90
CA GLU A 225 3.64 26.06 -13.69
C GLU A 225 4.14 24.95 -12.75
N PRO A 226 5.23 25.17 -11.99
CA PRO A 226 5.80 24.15 -11.10
C PRO A 226 4.83 23.56 -10.08
N ASN A 227 3.80 24.32 -9.69
CA ASN A 227 2.75 23.90 -8.76
C ASN A 227 1.46 23.48 -9.48
N SER A 228 1.54 23.02 -10.73
CA SER A 228 0.37 22.52 -11.45
C SER A 228 -0.14 21.19 -10.85
N PRO A 229 -1.45 21.08 -10.55
CA PRO A 229 -2.10 19.82 -10.18
C PRO A 229 -1.82 18.65 -11.15
N ASP A 230 -1.63 18.92 -12.44
CA ASP A 230 -1.38 17.87 -13.43
C ASP A 230 -0.03 17.18 -13.20
N ILE A 231 1.00 17.95 -12.82
CA ILE A 231 2.31 17.42 -12.44
C ILE A 231 2.16 16.52 -11.21
N ALA A 232 1.41 16.98 -10.20
CA ALA A 232 1.19 16.21 -8.97
C ALA A 232 0.40 14.91 -9.20
N ASN A 233 -0.57 14.92 -10.13
CA ASN A 233 -1.31 13.73 -10.55
C ASN A 233 -0.38 12.71 -11.24
N THR A 234 0.40 13.14 -12.23
CA THR A 234 1.35 12.26 -12.91
C THR A 234 2.43 11.72 -11.96
N LEU A 235 2.94 12.54 -11.04
CA LEU A 235 3.85 12.09 -9.97
C LEU A 235 3.19 11.00 -9.09
N SER A 236 1.93 11.17 -8.72
CA SER A 236 1.21 10.20 -7.89
C SER A 236 1.00 8.86 -8.61
N ASN A 237 0.63 8.89 -9.88
CA ASN A 237 0.44 7.68 -10.69
C ASN A 237 1.78 6.96 -10.93
N TYR A 238 2.83 7.72 -11.22
CA TYR A 238 4.15 7.14 -11.42
C TYR A 238 4.73 6.58 -10.11
N ALA A 239 4.44 7.21 -8.98
CA ALA A 239 4.79 6.68 -7.67
C ALA A 239 4.08 5.35 -7.37
N ALA A 240 2.85 5.14 -7.86
CA ALA A 240 2.17 3.84 -7.74
C ALA A 240 2.90 2.74 -8.52
N LEU A 241 3.32 3.02 -9.77
CA LEU A 241 4.18 2.10 -10.53
C LEU A 241 5.51 1.84 -9.79
N CYS A 242 6.15 2.90 -9.25
CA CYS A 242 7.38 2.73 -8.50
C CYS A 242 7.18 1.85 -7.25
N GLN A 243 6.04 1.95 -6.56
CA GLN A 243 5.69 1.05 -5.45
C GLN A 243 5.52 -0.39 -5.93
N GLU A 244 4.81 -0.62 -7.04
CA GLU A 244 4.67 -1.96 -7.63
C GLU A 244 6.04 -2.56 -8.01
N MET A 245 6.97 -1.74 -8.49
CA MET A 245 8.34 -2.14 -8.81
C MET A 245 9.26 -2.29 -7.58
N GLY A 246 8.78 -1.97 -6.37
CA GLY A 246 9.59 -1.96 -5.14
C GLY A 246 10.58 -0.78 -5.04
N LEU A 247 10.46 0.22 -5.91
CA LEU A 247 11.26 1.45 -5.93
C LEU A 247 10.70 2.48 -4.93
N TYR A 248 10.60 2.09 -3.65
CA TYR A 248 9.91 2.86 -2.61
C TYR A 248 10.49 4.26 -2.38
N GLU A 249 11.81 4.45 -2.47
CA GLU A 249 12.43 5.77 -2.30
C GLU A 249 12.00 6.74 -3.41
N LYS A 250 12.00 6.26 -4.66
CA LYS A 250 11.54 7.03 -5.83
C LYS A 250 10.06 7.39 -5.67
N ALA A 251 9.24 6.45 -5.21
CA ALA A 251 7.83 6.68 -4.92
C ALA A 251 7.62 7.71 -3.80
N GLU A 252 8.32 7.57 -2.66
CA GLU A 252 8.26 8.51 -1.53
C GLU A 252 8.61 9.93 -1.98
N ASN A 253 9.69 10.09 -2.75
CA ASN A 253 10.11 11.39 -3.24
C ASN A 253 9.06 12.05 -4.16
N MET A 254 8.47 11.28 -5.07
CA MET A 254 7.41 11.76 -5.97
C MET A 254 6.14 12.13 -5.21
N LEU A 255 5.74 11.34 -4.22
CA LEU A 255 4.55 11.60 -3.40
C LEU A 255 4.75 12.82 -2.48
N LEU A 256 5.95 13.04 -1.97
CA LEU A 256 6.30 14.28 -1.24
C LEU A 256 6.22 15.51 -2.15
N GLN A 257 6.71 15.41 -3.39
CA GLN A 257 6.56 16.49 -4.38
C GLN A 257 5.08 16.76 -4.69
N ALA A 258 4.29 15.72 -4.97
CA ALA A 258 2.87 15.85 -5.23
C ALA A 258 2.11 16.48 -4.04
N LYS A 259 2.40 16.04 -2.81
CA LYS A 259 1.87 16.64 -1.58
C LYS A 259 2.18 18.13 -1.50
N ASN A 260 3.44 18.53 -1.76
CA ASN A 260 3.86 19.94 -1.67
C ASN A 260 3.20 20.80 -2.74
N ILE A 261 3.06 20.28 -3.96
CA ILE A 261 2.34 20.96 -5.04
C ILE A 261 0.89 21.20 -4.61
N TYR A 262 0.18 20.16 -4.14
CA TYR A 262 -1.20 20.31 -3.69
C TYR A 262 -1.37 21.18 -2.45
N ALA A 263 -0.35 21.26 -1.58
CA ALA A 263 -0.36 22.18 -0.44
C ALA A 263 -0.35 23.65 -0.88
N VAL A 264 0.24 23.95 -2.04
CA VAL A 264 0.25 25.30 -2.63
C VAL A 264 -0.98 25.52 -3.51
N ASN A 265 -1.31 24.56 -4.37
CA ASN A 265 -2.44 24.62 -5.29
C ASN A 265 -3.13 23.24 -5.40
N PRO A 266 -4.35 23.07 -4.87
CA PRO A 266 -5.27 24.14 -4.45
C PRO A 266 -5.17 24.58 -2.98
N GLY A 267 -4.33 23.94 -2.15
CA GLY A 267 -4.18 24.28 -0.73
C GLY A 267 -4.36 23.06 0.19
N THR A 268 -3.98 23.21 1.47
CA THR A 268 -3.99 22.10 2.44
C THR A 268 -5.40 21.65 2.89
N ASN A 269 -6.43 22.45 2.66
CA ASN A 269 -7.82 22.09 2.97
C ASN A 269 -8.57 21.63 1.71
N SER A 270 -7.95 20.76 0.92
CA SER A 270 -8.48 20.26 -0.35
C SER A 270 -8.51 18.74 -0.42
N THR A 271 -9.37 18.21 -1.29
CA THR A 271 -9.47 16.78 -1.55
C THR A 271 -8.24 16.20 -2.24
N GLU A 272 -7.56 17.02 -3.04
CA GLU A 272 -6.35 16.67 -3.76
C GLU A 272 -5.17 16.53 -2.80
N TYR A 273 -4.99 17.49 -1.88
CA TYR A 273 -3.99 17.39 -0.82
C TYR A 273 -4.25 16.18 0.09
N ALA A 274 -5.51 15.95 0.49
CA ALA A 274 -5.87 14.73 1.23
C ALA A 274 -5.57 13.44 0.46
N SER A 275 -5.73 13.44 -0.86
CA SER A 275 -5.40 12.27 -1.69
C SER A 275 -3.89 12.04 -1.81
N ALA A 276 -3.09 13.10 -1.88
CA ALA A 276 -1.63 12.97 -1.83
C ALA A 276 -1.13 12.46 -0.47
N LEU A 277 -1.71 12.95 0.64
CA LEU A 277 -1.44 12.41 1.98
C LEU A 277 -1.81 10.92 2.07
N ASN A 278 -2.97 10.54 1.54
CA ASN A 278 -3.42 9.16 1.50
C ASN A 278 -2.44 8.26 0.74
N ASN A 279 -1.99 8.68 -0.45
CA ASN A 279 -1.07 7.91 -1.27
C ASN A 279 0.31 7.79 -0.62
N LEU A 280 0.79 8.85 0.03
CA LEU A 280 2.01 8.81 0.83
C LEU A 280 1.87 7.88 2.05
N GLY A 281 0.72 7.92 2.73
CA GLY A 281 0.39 7.00 3.82
C GLY A 281 0.37 5.54 3.37
N ALA A 282 -0.23 5.25 2.22
CA ALA A 282 -0.22 3.91 1.62
C ALA A 282 1.19 3.44 1.24
N CYS A 283 2.01 4.32 0.66
CA CYS A 283 3.42 4.03 0.40
C CYS A 283 4.17 3.64 1.68
N TYR A 284 3.95 4.36 2.78
CA TYR A 284 4.54 4.00 4.07
C TYR A 284 3.96 2.73 4.68
N LEU A 285 2.67 2.45 4.50
CA LEU A 285 2.06 1.19 4.89
C LEU A 285 2.74 0.00 4.19
N TYR A 286 2.97 0.07 2.87
CA TYR A 286 3.68 -0.98 2.12
C TYR A 286 5.13 -1.16 2.56
N MET A 287 5.79 -0.08 2.99
CA MET A 287 7.12 -0.14 3.60
C MET A 287 7.11 -0.61 5.07
N SER A 288 5.94 -0.95 5.62
CA SER A 288 5.74 -1.27 7.06
C SER A 288 6.15 -0.13 8.01
N ARG A 289 6.14 1.11 7.53
CA ARG A 289 6.44 2.34 8.31
C ARG A 289 5.17 2.91 8.92
N TYR A 290 4.55 2.14 9.80
CA TYR A 290 3.23 2.45 10.37
C TYR A 290 3.18 3.80 11.12
N ASP A 291 4.28 4.18 11.77
CA ASP A 291 4.44 5.45 12.49
C ASP A 291 4.35 6.68 11.57
N LYS A 292 4.76 6.54 10.30
CA LYS A 292 4.60 7.59 9.29
C LYS A 292 3.24 7.53 8.59
N ALA A 293 2.69 6.33 8.39
CA ALA A 293 1.41 6.14 7.71
C ALA A 293 0.23 6.67 8.54
N GLU A 294 0.19 6.36 9.84
CA GLU A 294 -0.91 6.72 10.76
C GLU A 294 -1.24 8.23 10.75
N PRO A 295 -0.28 9.15 11.00
CA PRO A 295 -0.60 10.58 11.04
C PRO A 295 -1.12 11.11 9.70
N LEU A 296 -0.62 10.60 8.58
CA LEU A 296 -1.07 11.01 7.25
C LEU A 296 -2.50 10.56 6.96
N PHE A 297 -2.85 9.32 7.35
CA PHE A 297 -4.21 8.83 7.21
C PHE A 297 -5.19 9.53 8.16
N LEU A 298 -4.77 9.86 9.38
CA LEU A 298 -5.58 10.66 10.31
C LEU A 298 -5.81 12.09 9.78
N GLU A 299 -4.78 12.75 9.28
CA GLU A 299 -4.90 14.07 8.64
C GLU A 299 -5.82 14.02 7.42
N THR A 300 -5.64 13.00 6.56
CA THR A 300 -6.51 12.73 5.41
C THR A 300 -7.98 12.58 5.83
N LYS A 301 -8.24 11.78 6.88
CA LYS A 301 -9.58 11.56 7.43
C LYS A 301 -10.19 12.88 7.90
N GLU A 302 -9.45 13.70 8.64
CA GLU A 302 -9.95 14.98 9.16
C GLU A 302 -10.21 16.00 8.05
N ILE A 303 -9.36 16.08 7.01
CA ILE A 303 -9.60 16.97 5.88
C ILE A 303 -10.86 16.55 5.13
N ARG A 304 -10.99 15.25 4.79
CA ARG A 304 -12.18 14.74 4.09
C ARG A 304 -13.44 14.88 4.93
N ARG A 305 -13.35 14.73 6.26
CA ARG A 305 -14.46 15.01 7.18
C ARG A 305 -14.92 16.46 7.09
N LYS A 306 -13.98 17.41 7.14
CA LYS A 306 -14.28 18.86 7.10
C LYS A 306 -14.78 19.33 5.73
N VAL A 307 -14.21 18.81 4.65
CA VAL A 307 -14.48 19.27 3.27
C VAL A 307 -15.69 18.58 2.65
N LEU A 308 -15.95 17.31 3.01
CA LEU A 308 -16.96 16.46 2.35
C LEU A 308 -18.01 15.86 3.30
N GLY A 309 -17.80 15.95 4.61
CA GLY A 309 -18.66 15.32 5.61
C GLY A 309 -18.41 13.81 5.80
N GLU A 310 -18.95 13.27 6.90
CA GLU A 310 -18.72 11.88 7.35
C GLU A 310 -19.47 10.83 6.51
N ASN A 311 -20.53 11.24 5.81
CA ASN A 311 -21.29 10.34 4.94
C ASN A 311 -20.69 10.20 3.52
N SER A 312 -19.56 10.87 3.25
CA SER A 312 -18.95 10.85 1.93
C SER A 312 -18.18 9.54 1.65
N PRO A 313 -18.20 9.02 0.41
CA PRO A 313 -17.37 7.90 -0.01
C PRO A 313 -15.87 8.10 0.26
N ALA A 314 -15.36 9.31 0.04
CA ALA A 314 -13.96 9.64 0.30
C ALA A 314 -13.59 9.56 1.79
N TYR A 315 -14.49 9.98 2.69
CA TYR A 315 -14.28 9.80 4.12
C TYR A 315 -14.20 8.30 4.47
N ALA A 316 -15.12 7.47 3.95
CA ALA A 316 -15.07 6.02 4.12
C ALA A 316 -13.77 5.39 3.57
N ASN A 317 -13.22 5.89 2.46
CA ASN A 317 -11.91 5.43 1.95
C ASN A 317 -10.79 5.65 2.98
N SER A 318 -10.85 6.75 3.74
CA SER A 318 -9.87 7.05 4.78
C SER A 318 -9.99 6.09 5.96
N LEU A 319 -11.23 5.74 6.35
CA LEU A 319 -11.50 4.74 7.37
C LEU A 319 -11.00 3.35 6.95
N ASN A 320 -11.24 2.95 5.70
CA ASN A 320 -10.74 1.67 5.17
C ASN A 320 -9.21 1.55 5.28
N ASN A 321 -8.48 2.60 4.92
CA ASN A 321 -7.02 2.58 4.94
C ASN A 321 -6.45 2.62 6.38
N LEU A 322 -7.14 3.32 7.29
CA LEU A 322 -6.85 3.22 8.73
C LEU A 322 -7.13 1.81 9.27
N ALA A 323 -8.21 1.17 8.82
CA ALA A 323 -8.55 -0.19 9.23
C ALA A 323 -7.47 -1.20 8.78
N GLU A 324 -7.00 -1.07 7.55
CA GLU A 324 -5.90 -1.87 7.01
C GLU A 324 -4.61 -1.64 7.80
N LEU A 325 -4.23 -0.38 8.04
CA LEU A 325 -3.08 -0.03 8.87
C LEU A 325 -3.16 -0.67 10.26
N TYR A 326 -4.29 -0.53 10.96
CA TYR A 326 -4.45 -1.11 12.29
C TYR A 326 -4.50 -2.64 12.26
N THR A 327 -4.93 -3.25 11.16
CA THR A 327 -4.85 -4.71 10.95
C THR A 327 -3.39 -5.16 10.88
N GLU A 328 -2.55 -4.45 10.12
CA GLU A 328 -1.12 -4.74 10.02
C GLU A 328 -0.39 -4.51 11.36
N MET A 329 -0.83 -3.53 12.16
CA MET A 329 -0.30 -3.30 13.51
C MET A 329 -0.82 -4.30 14.57
N GLY A 330 -1.69 -5.24 14.20
CA GLY A 330 -2.32 -6.18 15.15
C GLY A 330 -3.37 -5.56 16.08
N GLN A 331 -3.77 -4.30 15.85
CA GLN A 331 -4.78 -3.59 16.64
C GLN A 331 -6.19 -3.90 16.12
N PHE A 332 -6.60 -5.17 16.21
CA PHE A 332 -7.79 -5.69 15.54
C PHE A 332 -9.11 -5.03 15.95
N ASP A 333 -9.27 -4.59 17.19
CA ASP A 333 -10.52 -3.96 17.64
C ASP A 333 -10.72 -2.57 17.02
N LYS A 334 -9.64 -1.79 16.85
CA LYS A 334 -9.71 -0.52 16.11
C LYS A 334 -9.98 -0.75 14.63
N ALA A 335 -9.32 -1.74 14.03
CA ALA A 335 -9.50 -2.08 12.63
C ALA A 335 -10.95 -2.46 12.32
N GLU A 336 -11.54 -3.35 13.13
CA GLU A 336 -12.92 -3.80 12.98
C GLU A 336 -13.92 -2.64 13.03
N SER A 337 -13.76 -1.72 13.98
CA SER A 337 -14.63 -0.54 14.08
C SER A 337 -14.61 0.30 12.80
N PHE A 338 -13.42 0.52 12.21
CA PHE A 338 -13.31 1.29 10.98
C PHE A 338 -13.82 0.53 9.75
N TYR A 339 -13.63 -0.78 9.66
CA TYR A 339 -14.22 -1.58 8.58
C TYR A 339 -15.76 -1.53 8.60
N LEU A 340 -16.37 -1.69 9.77
CA LEU A 340 -17.83 -1.65 9.90
C LEU A 340 -18.40 -0.27 9.53
N GLN A 341 -17.77 0.82 10.00
CA GLN A 341 -18.16 2.18 9.60
C GLN A 341 -18.02 2.41 8.09
N THR A 342 -16.92 1.93 7.50
CA THR A 342 -16.67 2.01 6.04
C THR A 342 -17.78 1.32 5.25
N ILE A 343 -18.15 0.09 5.64
CA ILE A 343 -19.20 -0.70 4.99
C ILE A 343 -20.52 0.05 5.03
N GLU A 344 -20.91 0.59 6.20
CA GLU A 344 -22.19 1.29 6.37
C GLU A 344 -22.24 2.58 5.54
N ILE A 345 -21.20 3.41 5.60
CA ILE A 345 -21.16 4.66 4.82
C ILE A 345 -21.24 4.38 3.32
N ARG A 346 -20.44 3.42 2.80
CA ARG A 346 -20.47 3.07 1.37
C ARG A 346 -21.80 2.42 0.97
N LYS A 347 -22.42 1.63 1.85
CA LYS A 347 -23.75 1.07 1.62
C LYS A 347 -24.80 2.18 1.44
N GLN A 348 -24.82 3.15 2.35
CA GLN A 348 -25.79 4.25 2.33
C GLN A 348 -25.54 5.24 1.18
N SER A 349 -24.29 5.60 0.93
CA SER A 349 -23.94 6.65 -0.05
C SER A 349 -23.86 6.15 -1.50
N LEU A 350 -23.47 4.89 -1.72
CA LEU A 350 -23.21 4.33 -3.07
C LEU A 350 -24.13 3.16 -3.44
N GLY A 351 -24.69 2.47 -2.44
CA GLY A 351 -25.49 1.26 -2.63
C GLY A 351 -24.68 -0.03 -2.71
N GLU A 352 -25.38 -1.17 -2.60
CA GLU A 352 -24.75 -2.49 -2.41
C GLU A 352 -24.12 -3.13 -3.66
N LEU A 353 -24.30 -2.50 -4.83
CA LEU A 353 -23.69 -2.94 -6.09
C LEU A 353 -22.53 -2.02 -6.50
N HIS A 354 -22.15 -1.05 -5.67
CA HIS A 354 -20.99 -0.22 -5.97
C HIS A 354 -19.69 -0.98 -5.66
N PRO A 355 -18.67 -0.95 -6.54
CA PRO A 355 -17.42 -1.67 -6.33
C PRO A 355 -16.68 -1.33 -5.04
N ASP A 356 -16.74 -0.09 -4.56
CA ASP A 356 -16.17 0.31 -3.27
C ASP A 356 -16.85 -0.38 -2.07
N TYR A 357 -18.19 -0.53 -2.10
CA TYR A 357 -18.90 -1.31 -1.08
C TYR A 357 -18.46 -2.78 -1.12
N VAL A 358 -18.39 -3.36 -2.33
CA VAL A 358 -17.94 -4.75 -2.53
C VAL A 358 -16.50 -4.98 -2.06
N THR A 359 -15.63 -3.99 -2.27
CA THR A 359 -14.25 -4.00 -1.78
C THR A 359 -14.21 -3.95 -0.26
N SER A 360 -15.11 -3.18 0.37
CA SER A 360 -15.24 -3.15 1.84
C SER A 360 -15.58 -4.53 2.41
N LEU A 361 -16.50 -5.27 1.76
CA LEU A 361 -16.84 -6.64 2.15
C LEU A 361 -15.63 -7.58 2.04
N SER A 362 -14.88 -7.48 0.93
CA SER A 362 -13.68 -8.30 0.73
C SER A 362 -12.62 -8.01 1.79
N ASN A 363 -12.33 -6.73 2.04
CA ASN A 363 -11.32 -6.31 3.00
C ASN A 363 -11.70 -6.75 4.41
N TYR A 364 -12.96 -6.58 4.80
CA TYR A 364 -13.44 -7.02 6.10
C TYR A 364 -13.42 -8.56 6.22
N GLY A 365 -13.78 -9.30 5.18
CA GLY A 365 -13.67 -10.76 5.16
C GLY A 365 -12.23 -11.24 5.30
N LEU A 366 -11.28 -10.61 4.61
CA LEU A 366 -9.85 -10.90 4.77
C LEU A 366 -9.33 -10.54 6.16
N PHE A 367 -9.81 -9.43 6.75
CA PHE A 367 -9.51 -9.06 8.12
C PHE A 367 -9.99 -10.11 9.13
N LEU A 368 -11.21 -10.63 8.99
CA LEU A 368 -11.75 -11.68 9.86
C LEU A 368 -10.93 -12.97 9.77
N PHE A 369 -10.47 -13.31 8.55
CA PHE A 369 -9.56 -14.43 8.34
C PHE A 369 -8.21 -14.21 9.01
N LYS A 370 -7.57 -13.04 8.80
CA LYS A 370 -6.25 -12.70 9.36
C LYS A 370 -6.26 -12.58 10.89
N SER A 371 -7.35 -12.05 11.47
CA SER A 371 -7.51 -11.91 12.93
C SER A 371 -7.91 -13.22 13.63
N GLY A 372 -8.27 -14.27 12.87
CA GLY A 372 -8.74 -15.54 13.43
C GLY A 372 -10.11 -15.46 14.13
N LYS A 373 -10.87 -14.36 13.95
CA LYS A 373 -12.13 -14.10 14.66
C LYS A 373 -13.30 -14.98 14.16
N ASP A 374 -13.55 -15.00 12.85
CA ASP A 374 -14.68 -15.75 12.27
C ASP A 374 -14.42 -16.18 10.82
N PHE A 375 -14.08 -17.46 10.64
CA PHE A 375 -13.84 -18.05 9.32
C PHE A 375 -15.10 -18.18 8.45
N SER A 376 -16.25 -18.46 9.07
CA SER A 376 -17.52 -18.63 8.36
C SER A 376 -18.01 -17.31 7.79
N GLN A 377 -17.96 -16.25 8.59
CA GLN A 377 -18.29 -14.89 8.15
C GLN A 377 -17.28 -14.38 7.12
N ALA A 378 -15.97 -14.62 7.32
CA ALA A 378 -14.94 -14.28 6.33
C ALA A 378 -15.25 -14.91 4.95
N THR A 379 -15.57 -16.20 4.93
CA THR A 379 -15.91 -16.94 3.71
C THR A 379 -17.18 -16.40 3.06
N TRP A 380 -18.22 -16.11 3.85
CA TRP A 380 -19.46 -15.55 3.34
C TRP A 380 -19.25 -14.17 2.70
N LEU A 381 -18.55 -13.26 3.39
CA LEU A 381 -18.27 -11.90 2.89
C LEU A 381 -17.48 -11.92 1.58
N CYS A 382 -16.41 -12.73 1.51
CA CYS A 382 -15.62 -12.87 0.30
C CYS A 382 -16.44 -13.50 -0.86
N THR A 383 -17.36 -14.42 -0.55
CA THR A 383 -18.24 -15.04 -1.55
C THR A 383 -19.25 -14.04 -2.10
N GLU A 384 -19.93 -13.30 -1.21
CA GLU A 384 -20.84 -12.21 -1.59
C GLU A 384 -20.12 -11.18 -2.46
N ALA A 385 -18.90 -10.80 -2.09
CA ALA A 385 -18.11 -9.87 -2.88
C ALA A 385 -17.76 -10.40 -4.27
N ALA A 386 -17.41 -11.69 -4.40
CA ALA A 386 -17.17 -12.33 -5.68
C ALA A 386 -18.43 -12.34 -6.57
N LEU A 387 -19.59 -12.69 -6.01
CA LEU A 387 -20.85 -12.71 -6.75
C LEU A 387 -21.27 -11.31 -7.22
N LYS A 388 -21.09 -10.30 -6.38
CA LYS A 388 -21.36 -8.90 -6.74
C LYS A 388 -20.40 -8.41 -7.83
N ARG A 389 -19.08 -8.66 -7.73
CA ARG A 389 -18.11 -8.35 -8.80
C ARG A 389 -18.44 -9.07 -10.11
N LYS A 390 -18.83 -10.35 -10.06
CA LYS A 390 -19.30 -11.09 -11.25
C LYS A 390 -20.50 -10.40 -11.90
N LYS A 391 -21.45 -9.89 -11.11
CA LYS A 391 -22.63 -9.17 -11.61
C LYS A 391 -22.27 -7.81 -12.22
N ILE A 392 -21.33 -7.08 -11.61
CA ILE A 392 -20.96 -5.71 -12.04
C ILE A 392 -20.08 -5.74 -13.29
N PHE A 393 -19.03 -6.56 -13.28
CA PHE A 393 -17.98 -6.54 -14.30
C PHE A 393 -18.02 -7.73 -15.26
N GLY A 394 -18.88 -8.72 -14.98
CA GLY A 394 -18.93 -9.98 -15.70
C GLY A 394 -17.93 -11.01 -15.19
N GLU A 395 -18.08 -12.24 -15.66
CA GLU A 395 -17.29 -13.41 -15.23
C GLU A 395 -15.86 -13.44 -15.76
N ASN A 396 -15.56 -12.63 -16.78
CA ASN A 396 -14.24 -12.51 -17.41
C ASN A 396 -13.54 -11.22 -16.99
N SER A 397 -13.76 -10.74 -15.76
CA SER A 397 -13.15 -9.51 -15.23
C SER A 397 -11.99 -9.81 -14.29
N THR A 398 -11.02 -8.89 -14.26
CA THR A 398 -9.88 -8.95 -13.35
C THR A 398 -10.33 -8.91 -11.88
N ASP A 399 -11.28 -8.04 -11.53
CA ASP A 399 -11.85 -7.96 -10.18
C ASP A 399 -12.47 -9.27 -9.70
N TYR A 400 -13.26 -9.94 -10.56
CA TYR A 400 -13.83 -11.24 -10.22
C TYR A 400 -12.74 -12.29 -10.01
N ALA A 401 -11.72 -12.30 -10.87
CA ALA A 401 -10.60 -13.22 -10.72
C ALA A 401 -9.81 -13.00 -9.43
N ILE A 402 -9.60 -11.74 -9.02
CA ILE A 402 -8.97 -11.41 -7.72
C ILE A 402 -9.83 -11.94 -6.56
N SER A 403 -11.16 -11.78 -6.62
CA SER A 403 -12.05 -12.39 -5.62
C SER A 403 -11.92 -13.92 -5.56
N LEU A 404 -11.80 -14.58 -6.72
CA LEU A 404 -11.60 -16.02 -6.78
C LEU A 404 -10.26 -16.45 -6.17
N ASN A 405 -9.17 -15.71 -6.42
CA ASN A 405 -7.89 -15.94 -5.75
C ASN A 405 -8.03 -15.83 -4.22
N ASN A 406 -8.74 -14.81 -3.73
CA ASN A 406 -8.94 -14.64 -2.28
C ASN A 406 -9.79 -15.77 -1.70
N LEU A 407 -10.87 -16.18 -2.37
CA LEU A 407 -11.66 -17.34 -1.98
C LEU A 407 -10.84 -18.63 -1.97
N ALA A 408 -10.00 -18.83 -2.99
CA ALA A 408 -9.10 -19.98 -3.06
C ALA A 408 -8.16 -20.02 -1.85
N MET A 409 -7.60 -18.88 -1.47
CA MET A 409 -6.78 -18.73 -0.26
C MET A 409 -7.55 -19.10 1.01
N LEU A 410 -8.80 -18.64 1.16
CA LEU A 410 -9.64 -18.99 2.31
C LEU A 410 -9.94 -20.50 2.37
N TYR A 411 -10.21 -21.14 1.24
CA TYR A 411 -10.51 -22.58 1.19
C TYR A 411 -9.27 -23.48 1.29
N LYS A 412 -8.06 -22.91 1.16
CA LYS A 412 -6.77 -23.64 1.12
C LYS A 412 -6.55 -24.53 2.34
N SER A 413 -6.86 -24.02 3.54
CA SER A 413 -6.57 -24.67 4.82
C SER A 413 -7.66 -25.64 5.30
N SER A 414 -8.72 -25.81 4.53
CA SER A 414 -9.86 -26.66 4.89
C SER A 414 -9.87 -27.98 4.10
N ALA A 415 -10.70 -28.96 4.50
CA ALA A 415 -10.98 -30.19 3.73
C ALA A 415 -11.59 -29.96 2.32
N GLN A 416 -11.47 -28.74 1.79
CA GLN A 416 -11.96 -28.27 0.49
C GLN A 416 -10.80 -27.88 -0.45
N ALA A 417 -9.63 -28.53 -0.33
CA ALA A 417 -8.47 -28.29 -1.20
C ALA A 417 -8.82 -28.34 -2.70
N ALA A 418 -9.71 -29.25 -3.11
CA ALA A 418 -10.21 -29.31 -4.49
C ALA A 418 -10.96 -28.04 -4.94
N LYS A 419 -11.73 -27.42 -4.03
CA LYS A 419 -12.43 -26.16 -4.29
C LYS A 419 -11.45 -24.98 -4.39
N SER A 420 -10.43 -24.97 -3.53
CA SER A 420 -9.33 -23.99 -3.58
C SER A 420 -8.59 -24.06 -4.93
N GLU A 421 -8.19 -25.26 -5.35
CA GLU A 421 -7.52 -25.51 -6.63
C GLU A 421 -8.38 -25.04 -7.82
N GLN A 422 -9.67 -25.37 -7.82
CA GLN A 422 -10.61 -24.92 -8.85
C GLN A 422 -10.63 -23.39 -8.98
N TYR A 423 -10.75 -22.67 -7.86
CA TYR A 423 -10.80 -21.20 -7.89
C TYR A 423 -9.47 -20.57 -8.32
N TYR A 424 -8.32 -21.11 -7.89
CA TYR A 424 -7.02 -20.63 -8.37
C TYR A 424 -6.86 -20.81 -9.88
N LEU A 425 -7.21 -21.99 -10.41
CA LEU A 425 -7.12 -22.27 -11.85
C LEU A 425 -8.07 -21.36 -12.65
N GLN A 426 -9.29 -21.16 -12.15
CA GLN A 426 -10.25 -20.25 -12.78
C GLN A 426 -9.73 -18.80 -12.77
N ALA A 427 -9.24 -18.32 -11.63
CA ALA A 427 -8.66 -16.99 -11.50
C ALA A 427 -7.47 -16.80 -12.45
N ALA A 428 -6.54 -17.75 -12.49
CA ALA A 428 -5.37 -17.71 -13.36
C ALA A 428 -5.76 -17.67 -14.85
N ALA A 429 -6.77 -18.46 -15.26
CA ALA A 429 -7.25 -18.46 -16.64
C ALA A 429 -7.86 -17.11 -17.05
N ILE A 430 -8.67 -16.50 -16.18
CA ILE A 430 -9.26 -15.18 -16.43
C ILE A 430 -8.16 -14.11 -16.48
N LEU A 431 -7.23 -14.10 -15.53
CA LEU A 431 -6.14 -13.12 -15.48
C LEU A 431 -5.23 -13.22 -16.70
N LYS A 432 -4.84 -14.44 -17.10
CA LYS A 432 -4.03 -14.66 -18.30
C LYS A 432 -4.68 -14.07 -19.55
N LYS A 433 -6.01 -14.18 -19.67
CA LYS A 433 -6.78 -13.65 -20.80
C LYS A 433 -6.98 -12.12 -20.75
N THR A 434 -7.18 -11.57 -19.55
CA THR A 434 -7.60 -10.16 -19.36
C THR A 434 -6.42 -9.20 -19.28
N VAL A 435 -5.39 -9.57 -18.51
CA VAL A 435 -4.23 -8.72 -18.22
C VAL A 435 -2.92 -9.29 -18.76
N GLY A 436 -2.95 -10.50 -19.32
CA GLY A 436 -1.79 -11.18 -19.87
C GLY A 436 -1.00 -11.98 -18.84
N GLU A 437 -0.10 -12.84 -19.34
CA GLU A 437 0.71 -13.75 -18.51
C GLU A 437 1.86 -13.05 -17.77
N PHE A 438 2.23 -11.84 -18.17
CA PHE A 438 3.28 -11.04 -17.54
C PHE A 438 2.69 -9.95 -16.65
N SER A 439 1.71 -10.30 -15.80
CA SER A 439 1.06 -9.35 -14.90
C SER A 439 1.22 -9.77 -13.44
N ALA A 440 1.27 -8.80 -12.53
CA ALA A 440 1.41 -9.05 -11.09
C ALA A 440 0.25 -9.88 -10.49
N PRO A 441 -1.04 -9.63 -10.83
CA PRO A 441 -2.14 -10.45 -10.34
C PRO A 441 -2.08 -11.91 -10.80
N TYR A 442 -1.68 -12.15 -12.07
CA TYR A 442 -1.51 -13.51 -12.59
C TYR A 442 -0.39 -14.24 -11.85
N ALA A 443 0.79 -13.61 -11.73
CA ALA A 443 1.94 -14.16 -11.02
C ALA A 443 1.59 -14.51 -9.55
N THR A 444 0.86 -13.63 -8.86
CA THR A 444 0.40 -13.86 -7.49
C THR A 444 -0.53 -15.07 -7.41
N THR A 445 -1.49 -15.19 -8.32
CA THR A 445 -2.46 -16.29 -8.35
C THR A 445 -1.78 -17.64 -8.58
N ILE A 446 -0.89 -17.73 -9.57
CA ILE A 446 -0.16 -18.98 -9.84
C ILE A 446 0.85 -19.32 -8.74
N SER A 447 1.43 -18.31 -8.07
CA SER A 447 2.28 -18.50 -6.89
C SER A 447 1.49 -19.12 -5.74
N ASN A 448 0.29 -18.61 -5.46
CA ASN A 448 -0.56 -19.13 -4.40
C ASN A 448 -1.02 -20.56 -4.69
N LEU A 449 -1.36 -20.86 -5.95
CA LEU A 449 -1.65 -22.22 -6.40
C LEU A 449 -0.45 -23.16 -6.22
N ALA A 450 0.74 -22.73 -6.65
CA ALA A 450 1.98 -23.46 -6.46
C ALA A 450 2.25 -23.80 -4.98
N ILE A 451 2.15 -22.79 -4.11
CA ILE A 451 2.33 -22.96 -2.67
C ILE A 451 1.30 -23.94 -2.11
N SER A 452 0.04 -23.87 -2.57
CA SER A 452 -1.00 -24.84 -2.19
C SER A 452 -0.66 -26.27 -2.63
N TYR A 453 -0.07 -26.46 -3.80
CA TYR A 453 0.39 -27.77 -4.24
C TYR A 453 1.58 -28.25 -3.39
N ALA A 454 2.55 -27.38 -3.10
CA ALA A 454 3.71 -27.74 -2.28
C ALA A 454 3.28 -28.16 -0.86
N GLU A 455 2.38 -27.41 -0.22
CA GLU A 455 1.85 -27.76 1.12
C GLU A 455 1.06 -29.07 1.15
N THR A 456 0.46 -29.47 0.03
CA THR A 456 -0.24 -30.77 -0.10
C THR A 456 0.65 -31.89 -0.62
N GLY A 457 1.97 -31.68 -0.70
CA GLY A 457 2.95 -32.68 -1.14
C GLY A 457 3.04 -32.88 -2.65
N GLN A 458 2.32 -32.08 -3.44
CA GLN A 458 2.25 -32.16 -4.90
C GLN A 458 3.37 -31.35 -5.57
N TYR A 459 4.62 -31.52 -5.13
CA TYR A 459 5.77 -30.69 -5.54
C TYR A 459 6.02 -30.65 -7.06
N LYS A 460 5.79 -31.77 -7.75
CA LYS A 460 5.92 -31.84 -9.22
C LYS A 460 4.86 -31.00 -9.94
N LYS A 461 3.67 -30.84 -9.36
CA LYS A 461 2.66 -29.92 -9.89
C LYS A 461 3.00 -28.46 -9.56
N ALA A 462 3.59 -28.20 -8.40
CA ALA A 462 4.00 -26.86 -7.98
C ALA A 462 5.15 -26.30 -8.82
N GLU A 463 6.15 -27.13 -9.15
CA GLU A 463 7.38 -26.74 -9.86
C GLU A 463 7.16 -25.82 -11.09
N PRO A 464 6.34 -26.19 -12.10
CA PRO A 464 6.16 -25.35 -13.28
C PRO A 464 5.57 -23.97 -12.95
N TYR A 465 4.64 -23.89 -12.00
CA TYR A 465 4.05 -22.62 -11.57
C TYR A 465 5.03 -21.76 -10.79
N LEU A 466 5.90 -22.36 -9.96
CA LEU A 466 6.96 -21.64 -9.24
C LEU A 466 8.01 -21.07 -10.19
N ILE A 467 8.45 -21.86 -11.18
CA ILE A 467 9.36 -21.40 -12.24
C ILE A 467 8.73 -20.25 -13.02
N GLN A 468 7.47 -20.40 -13.43
CA GLN A 468 6.76 -19.36 -14.17
C GLN A 468 6.60 -18.08 -13.33
N THR A 469 6.25 -18.20 -12.05
CA THR A 469 6.14 -17.07 -11.13
C THR A 469 7.46 -16.30 -11.05
N ALA A 470 8.58 -17.01 -10.82
CA ALA A 470 9.90 -16.40 -10.73
C ALA A 470 10.28 -15.70 -12.05
N ALA A 471 10.00 -16.30 -13.21
CA ALA A 471 10.28 -15.71 -14.51
C ALA A 471 9.44 -14.43 -14.76
N ILE A 472 8.16 -14.43 -14.39
CA ILE A 472 7.29 -13.26 -14.55
C ILE A 472 7.76 -12.13 -13.63
N ARG A 473 7.96 -12.40 -12.34
CA ARG A 473 8.42 -11.39 -11.38
C ARG A 473 9.79 -10.82 -11.73
N LYS A 474 10.71 -11.66 -12.21
CA LYS A 474 12.00 -11.22 -12.75
C LYS A 474 11.82 -10.23 -13.90
N LYS A 475 10.91 -10.51 -14.84
CA LYS A 475 10.70 -9.70 -16.03
C LYS A 475 10.00 -8.38 -15.72
N ILE A 476 8.95 -8.40 -14.89
CA ILE A 476 8.19 -7.18 -14.61
C ILE A 476 8.93 -6.33 -13.56
N LEU A 477 9.44 -6.91 -12.47
CA LEU A 477 10.02 -6.18 -11.34
C LEU A 477 11.54 -5.97 -11.43
N GLY A 478 12.22 -6.76 -12.26
CA GLY A 478 13.68 -6.79 -12.35
C GLY A 478 14.35 -7.76 -11.36
N GLU A 479 15.63 -8.06 -11.61
CA GLU A 479 16.38 -9.09 -10.87
C GLU A 479 16.72 -8.72 -9.43
N LYS A 480 16.61 -7.44 -9.07
CA LYS A 480 16.91 -6.92 -7.73
C LYS A 480 15.68 -6.80 -6.84
N ASN A 481 14.49 -7.10 -7.34
CA ASN A 481 13.26 -6.91 -6.58
C ASN A 481 13.05 -8.02 -5.53
N ARG A 482 12.51 -7.63 -4.37
CA ARG A 482 12.23 -8.52 -3.22
C ARG A 482 11.25 -9.66 -3.56
N ASP A 483 10.18 -9.39 -4.31
CA ASP A 483 9.19 -10.42 -4.66
C ASP A 483 9.75 -11.49 -5.60
N TYR A 484 10.71 -11.11 -6.44
CA TYR A 484 11.48 -12.08 -7.23
C TYR A 484 12.33 -12.98 -6.33
N ALA A 485 13.02 -12.40 -5.33
CA ALA A 485 13.77 -13.18 -4.34
C ALA A 485 12.86 -14.16 -3.57
N VAL A 486 11.67 -13.73 -3.14
CA VAL A 486 10.67 -14.61 -2.50
C VAL A 486 10.24 -15.75 -3.42
N SER A 487 10.08 -15.50 -4.72
CA SER A 487 9.79 -16.59 -5.68
C SER A 487 10.92 -17.59 -5.81
N LEU A 488 12.19 -17.15 -5.73
CA LEU A 488 13.34 -18.05 -5.69
C LEU A 488 13.34 -18.91 -4.43
N VAL A 489 12.99 -18.34 -3.26
CA VAL A 489 12.84 -19.08 -2.00
C VAL A 489 11.75 -20.14 -2.10
N ASN A 490 10.58 -19.79 -2.64
CA ASN A 490 9.47 -20.75 -2.79
C ASN A 490 9.86 -21.91 -3.74
N LEU A 491 10.58 -21.61 -4.82
CA LEU A 491 11.10 -22.63 -5.73
C LEU A 491 12.18 -23.50 -5.07
N ALA A 492 13.10 -22.89 -4.31
CA ALA A 492 14.14 -23.58 -3.56
C ALA A 492 13.55 -24.49 -2.48
N GLY A 493 12.53 -24.02 -1.76
CA GLY A 493 11.75 -24.79 -0.78
C GLY A 493 11.11 -26.03 -1.42
N ASN A 494 10.45 -25.86 -2.57
CA ASN A 494 9.86 -26.98 -3.31
C ASN A 494 10.92 -28.01 -3.73
N TYR A 495 12.10 -27.58 -4.20
CA TYR A 495 13.20 -28.51 -4.49
C TYR A 495 13.77 -29.17 -3.24
N SER A 496 13.83 -28.46 -2.12
CA SER A 496 14.28 -29.01 -0.84
C SER A 496 13.33 -30.10 -0.35
N ASP A 497 12.01 -29.89 -0.49
CA ASP A 497 10.98 -30.90 -0.16
C ASP A 497 11.02 -32.14 -1.06
N MET A 498 11.54 -31.98 -2.28
CA MET A 498 11.85 -33.08 -3.20
C MET A 498 13.24 -33.68 -2.98
N GLU A 499 13.98 -33.23 -1.96
CA GLU A 499 15.37 -33.63 -1.65
C GLU A 499 16.36 -33.34 -2.80
N MET A 500 16.00 -32.43 -3.70
CA MET A 500 16.82 -31.97 -4.82
C MET A 500 17.72 -30.80 -4.39
N TYR A 501 18.51 -31.00 -3.33
CA TYR A 501 19.31 -29.95 -2.69
C TYR A 501 20.26 -29.22 -3.65
N ALA A 502 20.84 -29.93 -4.63
CA ALA A 502 21.70 -29.35 -5.67
C ALA A 502 20.99 -28.33 -6.57
N LYS A 503 19.66 -28.42 -6.71
CA LYS A 503 18.84 -27.41 -7.40
C LYS A 503 18.38 -26.29 -6.47
N ALA A 504 18.12 -26.60 -5.20
CA ALA A 504 17.64 -25.64 -4.22
C ALA A 504 18.70 -24.61 -3.83
N GLU A 505 19.93 -25.08 -3.58
CA GLU A 505 20.99 -24.26 -3.00
C GLU A 505 21.34 -23.00 -3.82
N PRO A 506 21.53 -23.07 -5.17
CA PRO A 506 21.82 -21.88 -5.97
C PRO A 506 20.70 -20.82 -5.93
N LEU A 507 19.44 -21.26 -5.77
CA LEU A 507 18.29 -20.38 -5.71
C LEU A 507 18.23 -19.63 -4.37
N TYR A 508 18.49 -20.32 -3.25
CA TYR A 508 18.63 -19.65 -1.96
C TYR A 508 19.78 -18.65 -1.96
N LEU A 509 20.95 -19.02 -2.51
CA LEU A 509 22.10 -18.11 -2.63
C LEU A 509 21.75 -16.85 -3.43
N GLN A 510 21.07 -17.01 -4.56
CA GLN A 510 20.65 -15.88 -5.39
C GLN A 510 19.63 -15.00 -4.64
N SER A 511 18.65 -15.61 -3.96
CA SER A 511 17.67 -14.89 -3.14
C SER A 511 18.36 -14.07 -2.03
N ASN A 512 19.24 -14.71 -1.25
CA ASN A 512 19.96 -14.07 -0.15
C ASN A 512 20.75 -12.86 -0.63
N LYS A 513 21.41 -12.94 -1.79
CA LYS A 513 22.12 -11.80 -2.38
C LYS A 513 21.18 -10.62 -2.63
N ILE A 514 20.03 -10.88 -3.25
CA ILE A 514 19.03 -9.84 -3.55
C ILE A 514 18.50 -9.23 -2.25
N ILE A 515 18.19 -10.05 -1.26
CA ILE A 515 17.67 -9.60 0.04
C ILE A 515 18.69 -8.73 0.75
N ILE A 516 19.96 -9.16 0.87
CA ILE A 516 21.02 -8.35 1.48
C ILE A 516 21.16 -7.00 0.79
N GLU A 517 21.17 -6.97 -0.55
CA GLU A 517 21.23 -5.71 -1.31
C GLU A 517 20.03 -4.80 -1.02
N ASN A 518 18.81 -5.34 -0.95
CA ASN A 518 17.60 -4.57 -0.63
C ASN A 518 17.60 -4.02 0.80
N ILE A 519 18.01 -4.85 1.77
CA ILE A 519 18.13 -4.46 3.17
C ILE A 519 19.14 -3.30 3.26
N LEU A 520 20.36 -3.44 2.73
CA LEU A 520 21.39 -2.39 2.82
C LEU A 520 20.93 -1.04 2.23
N ASN A 521 20.25 -1.07 1.08
CA ASN A 521 19.75 0.14 0.42
C ASN A 521 18.63 0.82 1.22
N THR A 522 17.76 0.04 1.87
CA THR A 522 16.58 0.56 2.57
C THR A 522 16.88 0.94 4.02
N PHE A 523 17.73 0.17 4.69
CA PHE A 523 17.93 0.21 6.13
C PHE A 523 18.72 1.43 6.61
N SER A 524 19.66 1.93 5.80
CA SER A 524 20.54 3.07 6.13
C SER A 524 19.81 4.38 6.47
N ILE A 525 18.52 4.48 6.14
CA ILE A 525 17.68 5.67 6.35
C ILE A 525 16.49 5.44 7.29
N LEU A 526 16.33 4.24 7.85
CA LEU A 526 15.27 3.91 8.81
C LEU A 526 15.66 4.34 10.24
N SER A 527 14.66 4.60 11.08
CA SER A 527 14.85 4.71 12.54
C SER A 527 15.03 3.34 13.20
N GLU A 528 15.61 3.27 14.39
CA GLU A 528 15.78 2.02 15.17
C GLU A 528 14.49 1.17 15.28
N LYS A 529 13.33 1.83 15.45
CA LYS A 529 12.03 1.17 15.52
C LYS A 529 11.55 0.61 14.17
N GLU A 530 11.68 1.40 13.09
CA GLU A 530 11.33 0.95 11.74
C GLU A 530 12.24 -0.20 11.27
N LYS A 531 13.49 -0.17 11.71
CA LYS A 531 14.48 -1.22 11.47
C LYS A 531 14.06 -2.55 12.07
N THR A 532 13.57 -2.56 13.31
CA THR A 532 13.02 -3.77 13.94
C THR A 532 11.84 -4.33 13.14
N SER A 533 10.85 -3.51 12.78
CA SER A 533 9.69 -3.96 12.00
C SER A 533 10.06 -4.41 10.58
N PHE A 534 11.03 -3.75 9.95
CA PHE A 534 11.55 -4.13 8.63
C PHE A 534 12.23 -5.51 8.69
N LEU A 535 13.03 -5.77 9.73
CA LEU A 535 13.71 -7.05 9.91
C LEU A 535 12.74 -8.19 10.22
N GLU A 536 11.69 -7.95 11.02
CA GLU A 536 10.68 -8.97 11.36
C GLU A 536 10.03 -9.60 10.11
N GLY A 537 9.83 -8.83 9.04
CA GLY A 537 9.28 -9.33 7.78
C GLY A 537 10.24 -10.17 6.93
N ASP A 538 11.55 -10.07 7.13
CA ASP A 538 12.58 -10.79 6.36
C ASP A 538 13.17 -12.02 7.10
N LEU A 539 12.83 -12.18 8.39
CA LEU A 539 13.24 -13.33 9.21
C LEU A 539 12.83 -14.67 8.61
N MET A 540 11.72 -14.74 7.86
CA MET A 540 11.25 -15.98 7.24
C MET A 540 12.29 -16.60 6.30
N VAL A 541 13.09 -15.78 5.60
CA VAL A 541 14.15 -16.30 4.72
C VAL A 541 15.31 -16.88 5.53
N ALA A 542 15.67 -16.23 6.65
CA ALA A 542 16.64 -16.80 7.59
C ALA A 542 16.13 -18.12 8.17
N ASP A 543 14.85 -18.21 8.51
CA ASP A 543 14.25 -19.42 9.05
C ASP A 543 14.28 -20.58 8.05
N TYR A 544 13.95 -20.31 6.77
CA TYR A 544 14.08 -21.29 5.70
C TYR A 544 15.52 -21.77 5.51
N ASN A 545 16.49 -20.85 5.48
CA ASN A 545 17.90 -21.21 5.29
C ASN A 545 18.46 -22.00 6.49
N ASN A 546 18.13 -21.60 7.72
CA ASN A 546 18.55 -22.32 8.93
C ASN A 546 17.90 -23.71 9.01
N SER A 547 16.62 -23.81 8.64
CA SER A 547 15.94 -25.09 8.50
C SER A 547 16.54 -25.96 7.39
N PHE A 548 17.00 -25.35 6.29
CA PHE A 548 17.71 -26.07 5.24
C PHE A 548 19.03 -26.65 5.74
N LEU A 549 19.83 -25.89 6.51
CA LEU A 549 21.05 -26.41 7.14
C LEU A 549 20.77 -27.54 8.13
N TYR A 550 19.68 -27.43 8.89
CA TYR A 550 19.23 -28.47 9.81
C TYR A 550 18.88 -29.77 9.06
N ASN A 551 18.10 -29.68 7.98
CA ASN A 551 17.66 -30.84 7.21
C ASN A 551 18.74 -31.40 6.27
N TYR A 552 19.69 -30.56 5.84
CA TYR A 552 20.78 -30.92 4.93
C TYR A 552 22.16 -30.50 5.47
N PRO A 553 22.72 -31.21 6.48
CA PRO A 553 24.01 -30.87 7.08
C PRO A 553 25.22 -30.93 6.12
N ARG A 554 25.04 -31.51 4.93
CA ARG A 554 26.07 -31.58 3.87
C ARG A 554 25.99 -30.42 2.86
N SER A 555 25.30 -29.34 3.23
CA SER A 555 25.23 -28.09 2.45
C SER A 555 26.63 -27.60 2.04
N SER A 556 26.74 -26.91 0.91
CA SER A 556 28.06 -26.43 0.48
C SER A 556 28.65 -25.40 1.44
N ALA A 557 29.98 -25.33 1.45
CA ALA A 557 30.75 -24.29 2.12
C ALA A 557 30.24 -22.87 1.79
N THR A 558 29.90 -22.63 0.52
CA THR A 558 29.40 -21.35 0.03
C THR A 558 28.06 -20.99 0.67
N PHE A 559 27.14 -21.95 0.78
CA PHE A 559 25.83 -21.71 1.39
C PHE A 559 25.93 -21.42 2.88
N VAL A 560 26.69 -22.22 3.63
CA VAL A 560 26.88 -22.01 5.06
C VAL A 560 27.48 -20.63 5.33
N LYS A 561 28.50 -20.24 4.55
CA LYS A 561 29.14 -18.92 4.65
C LYS A 561 28.17 -17.80 4.33
N ASN A 562 27.43 -17.90 3.21
CA ASN A 562 26.47 -16.89 2.80
C ASN A 562 25.34 -16.72 3.82
N ASN A 563 24.83 -17.82 4.39
CA ASN A 563 23.80 -17.74 5.40
C ASN A 563 24.34 -17.15 6.71
N PHE A 564 25.57 -17.47 7.11
CA PHE A 564 26.21 -16.83 8.25
C PHE A 564 26.41 -15.32 8.01
N ASP A 565 26.86 -14.91 6.82
CA ASP A 565 26.98 -13.50 6.44
C ASP A 565 25.62 -12.78 6.52
N LEU A 566 24.53 -13.43 6.09
CA LEU A 566 23.17 -12.90 6.23
C LEU A 566 22.78 -12.67 7.70
N GLN A 567 23.12 -13.60 8.61
CA GLN A 567 22.89 -13.44 10.05
C GLN A 567 23.70 -12.28 10.64
N LEU A 568 24.96 -12.14 10.22
CA LEU A 568 25.81 -11.01 10.64
C LEU A 568 25.27 -9.68 10.14
N VAL A 569 24.68 -9.62 8.94
CA VAL A 569 23.98 -8.42 8.45
C VAL A 569 22.79 -8.10 9.34
N TYR A 570 21.90 -9.06 9.62
CA TYR A 570 20.76 -8.85 10.53
C TYR A 570 21.19 -8.40 11.94
N LYS A 571 22.29 -8.95 12.46
CA LYS A 571 22.82 -8.64 13.79
C LYS A 571 23.51 -7.28 13.85
N SER A 572 24.40 -6.99 12.90
CA SER A 572 25.12 -5.71 12.84
C SER A 572 24.15 -4.53 12.75
N MET A 573 23.05 -4.73 12.03
CA MET A 573 21.93 -3.81 11.89
C MET A 573 21.15 -3.56 13.18
N SER A 574 20.99 -4.57 14.04
CA SER A 574 20.31 -4.40 15.32
C SER A 574 21.20 -3.87 16.44
N LEU A 575 22.52 -4.08 16.38
CA LEU A 575 23.44 -3.75 17.49
C LEU A 575 24.33 -2.51 17.29
N THR A 576 24.74 -2.20 16.06
CA THR A 576 25.86 -1.25 15.80
C THR A 576 25.39 0.10 15.26
N ASP A 577 24.15 0.14 14.80
CA ASP A 577 23.63 1.20 13.95
C ASP A 577 23.54 2.55 14.67
N THR A 578 22.98 2.55 15.88
CA THR A 578 22.91 3.74 16.73
C THR A 578 24.31 4.25 17.07
N ARG A 579 25.25 3.38 17.44
CA ARG A 579 26.62 3.81 17.82
C ARG A 579 27.37 4.46 16.66
N ASN A 580 27.27 3.88 15.46
CA ASN A 580 27.92 4.41 14.27
C ASN A 580 27.30 5.75 13.83
N MET A 581 25.97 5.87 13.95
CA MET A 581 25.27 7.14 13.75
C MET A 581 25.80 8.20 14.71
N LEU A 582 25.87 7.90 16.02
CA LEU A 582 26.38 8.83 17.02
C LEU A 582 27.81 9.29 16.68
N ASN A 583 28.70 8.36 16.30
CA ASN A 583 30.08 8.66 15.94
C ASN A 583 30.21 9.57 14.71
N ALA A 584 29.50 9.24 13.62
CA ALA A 584 29.51 10.04 12.40
C ALA A 584 28.94 11.44 12.63
N VAL A 585 27.86 11.54 13.42
CA VAL A 585 27.23 12.81 13.77
C VAL A 585 28.14 13.68 14.64
N MET A 586 28.84 13.12 15.63
CA MET A 586 29.81 13.84 16.46
C MET A 586 30.96 14.42 15.64
N GLN A 587 31.40 13.69 14.61
CA GLN A 587 32.50 14.11 13.74
C GLN A 587 32.06 15.06 12.61
N SER A 588 30.75 15.14 12.35
CA SER A 588 30.20 15.97 11.28
C SER A 588 30.52 17.46 11.48
N LYS A 589 30.86 18.14 10.37
CA LYS A 589 31.04 19.59 10.30
C LYS A 589 29.73 20.34 10.03
N ASP A 590 28.63 19.64 9.76
CA ASP A 590 27.31 20.22 9.55
C ASP A 590 26.69 20.66 10.89
N THR A 591 26.52 21.98 11.06
CA THR A 591 25.96 22.58 12.26
C THR A 591 24.49 22.22 12.47
N ALA A 592 23.73 21.94 11.40
CA ALA A 592 22.34 21.50 11.50
C ALA A 592 22.27 20.07 12.08
N ILE A 593 23.17 19.17 11.68
CA ILE A 593 23.23 17.80 12.22
C ILE A 593 23.53 17.82 13.72
N ARG A 594 24.51 18.63 14.17
CA ARG A 594 24.86 18.74 15.61
C ARG A 594 23.72 19.28 16.46
N ARG A 595 22.93 20.23 15.93
CA ARG A 595 21.74 20.74 16.61
C ARG A 595 20.69 19.65 16.79
N ILE A 596 20.32 18.97 15.70
CA ILE A 596 19.33 17.88 15.71
C ILE A 596 19.77 16.78 16.69
N PHE A 597 21.07 16.47 16.73
CA PHE A 597 21.64 15.48 17.63
C PHE A 597 21.46 15.83 19.11
N SER A 598 21.76 17.08 19.47
CA SER A 598 21.64 17.55 20.85
C SER A 598 20.18 17.49 21.32
N GLU A 599 19.25 17.87 20.45
CA GLU A 599 17.81 17.79 20.72
C GLU A 599 17.33 16.33 20.83
N TRP A 600 17.80 15.45 19.94
CA TRP A 600 17.51 14.01 19.98
C TRP A 600 18.00 13.36 21.28
N GLN A 601 19.22 13.66 21.73
CA GLN A 601 19.77 13.15 23.00
C GLN A 601 18.94 13.62 24.20
N ALA A 602 18.54 14.90 24.22
CA ALA A 602 17.69 15.43 25.27
C ALA A 602 16.34 14.69 25.32
N ASN A 603 15.74 14.42 24.16
CA ASN A 603 14.46 13.72 24.08
C ASN A 603 14.58 12.23 24.45
N LYS A 604 15.62 11.50 23.99
CA LYS A 604 15.87 10.11 24.42
C LYS A 604 16.01 10.02 25.95
N ASN A 605 16.71 10.96 26.59
CA ASN A 605 16.83 11.01 28.05
C ASN A 605 15.48 11.20 28.76
N ILE A 606 14.57 11.99 28.17
CA ILE A 606 13.20 12.12 28.68
C ILE A 606 12.47 10.78 28.53
N LEU A 607 12.51 10.16 27.35
CA LEU A 607 11.84 8.88 27.07
C LEU A 607 12.31 7.77 28.01
N THR A 608 13.61 7.63 28.25
CA THR A 608 14.18 6.62 29.15
C THR A 608 13.74 6.82 30.61
N LYS A 609 13.66 8.07 31.08
CA LYS A 609 13.10 8.34 32.43
C LYS A 609 11.63 7.96 32.50
N GLN A 610 10.87 8.23 31.45
CA GLN A 610 9.43 8.00 31.40
C GLN A 610 9.07 6.51 31.23
N SER A 611 9.90 5.73 30.53
CA SER A 611 9.69 4.28 30.38
C SER A 611 9.80 3.52 31.70
N SER A 612 10.54 4.05 32.68
CA SER A 612 10.64 3.50 34.04
C SER A 612 9.41 3.77 34.93
N LEU A 613 8.47 4.60 34.48
CA LEU A 613 7.25 4.95 35.23
C LEU A 613 6.04 4.11 34.80
N PRO A 614 5.09 3.81 35.71
CA PRO A 614 3.77 3.27 35.37
C PRO A 614 3.03 4.17 34.38
N ALA A 615 2.21 3.58 33.51
CA ALA A 615 1.58 4.28 32.39
C ALA A 615 0.77 5.52 32.83
N GLU A 616 0.06 5.46 33.97
CA GLU A 616 -0.77 6.59 34.44
C GLU A 616 0.06 7.78 34.96
N LYS A 617 1.37 7.58 35.23
CA LYS A 617 2.29 8.61 35.75
C LYS A 617 3.20 9.21 34.68
N ARG A 618 3.09 8.75 33.44
CA ARG A 618 3.89 9.26 32.33
C ARG A 618 3.39 10.63 31.89
N ARG A 619 4.29 11.40 31.29
CA ARG A 619 3.95 12.70 30.70
C ARG A 619 2.83 12.57 29.66
N PRO A 620 1.88 13.52 29.60
CA PRO A 620 0.81 13.49 28.60
C PRO A 620 1.32 13.76 27.18
N ASP A 621 2.45 14.45 27.02
CA ASP A 621 3.10 14.72 25.73
C ASP A 621 4.13 13.67 25.32
N ILE A 622 4.22 12.53 26.03
CA ILE A 622 5.27 11.53 25.80
C ILE A 622 5.27 10.98 24.37
N THR A 623 4.09 10.79 23.78
CA THR A 623 3.93 10.32 22.40
C THR A 623 4.48 11.34 21.40
N ALA A 624 4.23 12.64 21.61
CA ALA A 624 4.75 13.69 20.75
C ALA A 624 6.28 13.79 20.83
N ILE A 625 6.85 13.66 22.05
CA ILE A 625 8.30 13.60 22.26
C ILE A 625 8.87 12.37 21.55
N GLN A 626 8.20 11.22 21.63
CA GLN A 626 8.63 9.99 20.96
C GLN A 626 8.66 10.15 19.45
N THR A 627 7.59 10.69 18.84
CA THR A 627 7.53 10.98 17.40
C THR A 627 8.59 11.98 16.97
N LEU A 628 8.80 13.06 17.73
CA LEU A 628 9.83 14.06 17.43
C LEU A 628 11.24 13.45 17.51
N THR A 629 11.50 12.63 18.52
CA THR A 629 12.77 11.90 18.67
C THR A 629 13.00 10.97 17.48
N GLU A 630 11.98 10.22 17.07
CA GLU A 630 12.05 9.33 15.89
C GLU A 630 12.34 10.13 14.60
N GLN A 631 11.72 11.30 14.40
CA GLN A 631 11.99 12.17 13.26
C GLN A 631 13.41 12.75 13.27
N GLN A 632 13.90 13.18 14.44
CA GLN A 632 15.26 13.68 14.59
C GLN A 632 16.29 12.60 14.28
N GLU A 633 16.07 11.36 14.76
CA GLU A 633 16.93 10.21 14.44
C GLU A 633 17.00 9.94 12.93
N LYS A 634 15.85 9.97 12.24
CA LYS A 634 15.79 9.82 10.78
C LYS A 634 16.54 10.92 10.06
N GLU A 635 16.41 12.17 10.51
CA GLU A 635 17.11 13.29 9.90
C GLU A 635 18.63 13.24 10.14
N LEU A 636 19.07 12.71 11.28
CA LEU A 636 20.48 12.39 11.53
C LEU A 636 20.99 11.32 10.55
N ASN A 637 20.25 10.23 10.38
CA ASN A 637 20.58 9.16 9.42
C ASN A 637 20.61 9.67 7.96
N ARG A 638 19.62 10.49 7.59
CA ARG A 638 19.47 11.05 6.23
C ARG A 638 20.47 12.17 5.91
N ARG A 639 20.92 12.95 6.89
CA ARG A 639 21.89 14.03 6.64
C ARG A 639 23.34 13.59 6.76
N SER A 640 23.63 12.55 7.54
CA SER A 640 24.99 12.05 7.69
C SER A 640 25.39 11.19 6.48
N ALA A 641 25.99 11.85 5.46
CA ALA A 641 26.57 11.16 4.32
C ALA A 641 27.64 10.16 4.75
N ASP A 642 28.49 10.54 5.72
CA ASP A 642 29.52 9.68 6.29
C ASP A 642 28.94 8.43 6.96
N PHE A 643 27.79 8.54 7.65
CA PHE A 643 27.11 7.37 8.22
C PHE A 643 26.55 6.42 7.15
N ARG A 644 25.97 6.95 6.08
CA ARG A 644 25.51 6.12 4.95
C ARG A 644 26.68 5.42 4.24
N SER A 645 27.78 6.12 4.05
CA SER A 645 29.02 5.55 3.49
C SER A 645 29.66 4.52 4.44
N GLN A 646 29.55 4.71 5.76
CA GLN A 646 30.00 3.73 6.76
C GLN A 646 29.11 2.48 6.80
N GLN A 647 27.79 2.62 6.65
CA GLN A 647 26.85 1.50 6.59
C GLN A 647 27.16 0.56 5.40
N GLU A 648 27.46 1.10 4.23
CA GLU A 648 27.85 0.32 3.05
C GLU A 648 29.23 -0.35 3.22
N ALA A 649 30.12 0.29 4.00
CA ALA A 649 31.45 -0.22 4.37
C ALA A 649 31.44 -1.23 5.54
N LEU A 650 30.30 -1.45 6.20
CA LEU A 650 30.12 -2.33 7.36
C LEU A 650 29.47 -3.67 6.99
N ARG A 651 29.66 -4.15 5.76
CA ARG A 651 29.33 -5.54 5.40
C ARG A 651 30.25 -6.49 6.18
N ILE A 652 29.97 -6.69 7.47
CA ILE A 652 30.70 -7.64 8.31
C ILE A 652 30.47 -9.01 7.70
N THR A 653 31.46 -9.45 6.93
CA THR A 653 31.48 -10.80 6.38
C THR A 653 32.21 -11.70 7.35
N SER A 654 31.89 -12.98 7.29
CA SER A 654 32.69 -14.06 7.88
C SER A 654 34.19 -13.91 7.61
N ALA A 655 34.59 -13.45 6.42
CA ALA A 655 36.00 -13.21 6.10
C ALA A 655 36.61 -12.05 6.91
N GLU A 656 35.84 -11.01 7.22
CA GLU A 656 36.28 -9.90 8.08
C GLU A 656 36.33 -10.32 9.54
N VAL A 657 35.33 -11.07 10.01
CA VAL A 657 35.34 -11.68 11.34
C VAL A 657 36.61 -12.53 11.51
N GLN A 658 36.93 -13.40 10.55
CA GLN A 658 38.15 -14.23 10.60
C GLN A 658 39.44 -13.42 10.66
N LYS A 659 39.53 -12.33 9.90
CA LYS A 659 40.70 -11.44 9.95
C LYS A 659 40.91 -10.82 11.32
N SER A 660 39.82 -10.58 12.06
CA SER A 660 39.86 -9.97 13.39
C SER A 660 40.15 -10.95 14.53
N LEU A 661 39.97 -12.25 14.32
CA LEU A 661 40.20 -13.28 15.34
C LEU A 661 41.68 -13.62 15.48
N ASP A 662 42.15 -13.86 16.70
CA ASP A 662 43.43 -14.54 16.96
C ASP A 662 43.33 -16.07 16.83
N ASN A 663 44.47 -16.77 16.83
CA ASN A 663 44.52 -18.22 16.63
C ASN A 663 43.82 -19.01 17.74
N ASP A 664 43.74 -18.45 18.94
CA ASP A 664 43.05 -19.00 20.11
C ASP A 664 41.70 -18.32 20.38
N GLU A 665 41.15 -17.63 19.37
CA GLU A 665 39.84 -17.01 19.42
C GLU A 665 38.83 -17.67 18.47
N ALA A 666 37.56 -17.67 18.87
CA ALA A 666 36.44 -18.04 18.01
C ALA A 666 35.31 -17.01 18.14
N ALA A 667 34.63 -16.73 17.04
CA ALA A 667 33.38 -15.98 17.04
C ALA A 667 32.20 -16.95 17.15
N ILE A 668 31.19 -16.62 17.97
CA ILE A 668 29.95 -17.40 18.07
C ILE A 668 28.73 -16.49 17.87
N GLU A 669 27.94 -16.74 16.83
CA GLU A 669 26.64 -16.08 16.64
C GLU A 669 25.49 -17.05 16.94
N PHE A 670 24.70 -16.75 17.95
CA PHE A 670 23.50 -17.50 18.28
C PHE A 670 22.32 -17.05 17.44
N VAL A 671 21.63 -18.00 16.82
CA VAL A 671 20.44 -17.77 16.00
C VAL A 671 19.24 -18.52 16.56
N LYS A 672 18.06 -17.91 16.44
CA LYS A 672 16.77 -18.56 16.69
C LYS A 672 16.02 -18.67 15.38
N PHE A 673 15.31 -19.77 15.15
CA PHE A 673 14.51 -19.94 13.95
C PHE A 673 13.34 -20.89 14.16
N TRP A 674 12.24 -20.64 13.46
CA TRP A 674 11.15 -21.60 13.34
C TRP A 674 11.63 -22.81 12.52
N LEU A 675 11.35 -24.02 12.99
CA LEU A 675 11.80 -25.23 12.30
C LEU A 675 10.80 -25.60 11.20
N TYR A 676 11.26 -25.52 9.96
CA TYR A 676 10.67 -26.20 8.83
C TYR A 676 11.33 -27.57 8.68
N THR A 677 10.58 -28.65 8.89
CA THR A 677 11.10 -30.01 8.73
C THR A 677 9.97 -30.96 8.39
N ASN A 678 10.29 -32.11 7.79
CA ASN A 678 9.28 -33.06 7.31
C ASN A 678 8.22 -32.37 6.42
N LYS A 679 8.67 -31.41 5.60
CA LYS A 679 7.90 -30.71 4.57
C LYS A 679 6.73 -29.87 5.12
N LYS A 680 6.89 -29.34 6.33
CA LYS A 680 5.95 -28.41 6.96
C LYS A 680 6.65 -27.53 8.00
N TRP A 681 6.07 -26.36 8.23
CA TRP A 681 6.39 -25.56 9.41
C TRP A 681 5.90 -26.29 10.68
N THR A 682 6.68 -26.18 11.75
CA THR A 682 6.34 -26.74 13.06
C THR A 682 6.24 -25.63 14.08
N ASP A 683 5.50 -25.85 15.17
CA ASP A 683 5.48 -24.94 16.33
C ASP A 683 6.77 -25.04 17.16
N THR A 684 7.84 -25.59 16.60
CA THR A 684 9.13 -25.75 17.26
C THR A 684 10.04 -24.61 16.83
N VAL A 685 10.43 -23.79 17.79
CA VAL A 685 11.52 -22.83 17.63
C VAL A 685 12.81 -23.49 18.09
N LEU A 686 13.84 -23.46 17.26
CA LEU A 686 15.18 -23.95 17.55
C LEU A 686 16.16 -22.80 17.80
N TYR A 687 17.10 -23.05 18.70
CA TYR A 687 18.31 -22.28 18.89
C TYR A 687 19.49 -23.03 18.28
N ALA A 688 20.32 -22.32 17.51
CA ALA A 688 21.56 -22.81 16.94
C ALA A 688 22.67 -21.78 17.11
N ALA A 689 23.91 -22.16 16.80
CA ALA A 689 25.04 -21.26 16.79
C ALA A 689 25.89 -21.46 15.54
N TYR A 690 26.33 -20.34 14.96
CA TYR A 690 27.43 -20.31 14.02
C TYR A 690 28.72 -20.10 14.77
N LEU A 691 29.70 -20.98 14.56
CA LEU A 691 31.03 -20.88 15.15
C LEU A 691 32.07 -20.71 14.07
N LEU A 692 32.95 -19.73 14.23
CA LEU A 692 33.99 -19.42 13.25
C LEU A 692 35.33 -19.18 13.94
N ARG A 693 36.35 -19.97 13.58
CA ARG A 693 37.75 -19.75 14.00
C ARG A 693 38.54 -19.09 12.88
N LYS A 694 39.69 -18.50 13.23
CA LYS A 694 40.61 -17.87 12.27
C LYS A 694 41.01 -18.79 11.11
N THR A 695 41.24 -20.08 11.40
CA THR A 695 41.73 -21.06 10.43
C THR A 695 40.63 -21.86 9.72
N ASP A 696 39.36 -21.67 10.10
CA ASP A 696 38.28 -22.43 9.48
C ASP A 696 38.09 -22.01 8.03
N SER A 697 37.78 -22.95 7.14
CA SER A 697 37.39 -22.61 5.76
C SER A 697 35.90 -22.26 5.67
N VAL A 698 35.09 -22.72 6.64
CA VAL A 698 33.63 -22.57 6.68
C VAL A 698 33.18 -22.45 8.15
N PRO A 699 32.25 -21.53 8.47
CA PRO A 699 31.59 -21.51 9.78
C PRO A 699 30.92 -22.86 10.08
N GLN A 700 30.95 -23.30 11.34
CA GLN A 700 30.24 -24.48 11.80
C GLN A 700 28.83 -24.07 12.25
N PHE A 701 27.80 -24.74 11.75
CA PHE A 701 26.42 -24.57 12.22
C PHE A 701 26.08 -25.68 13.21
N VAL A 702 25.86 -25.32 14.47
CA VAL A 702 25.63 -26.26 15.57
C VAL A 702 24.24 -26.02 16.15
N VAL A 703 23.36 -27.01 16.07
CA VAL A 703 22.03 -26.96 16.68
C VAL A 703 22.17 -27.17 18.19
N LEU A 704 21.51 -26.36 18.99
CA LEU A 704 21.65 -26.34 20.44
C LEU A 704 20.45 -27.01 21.13
N CYS A 705 19.32 -26.32 21.18
CA CYS A 705 18.12 -26.76 21.87
C CYS A 705 16.87 -26.14 21.25
N ASN A 706 15.69 -26.65 21.62
CA ASN A 706 14.43 -25.98 21.29
C ASN A 706 13.97 -25.03 22.39
N GLU A 707 13.07 -24.11 22.05
CA GLU A 707 12.55 -23.10 22.97
C GLU A 707 11.82 -23.70 24.16
N LYS A 708 11.09 -24.82 23.99
CA LYS A 708 10.37 -25.47 25.10
C LYS A 708 11.34 -26.01 26.15
N GLN A 709 12.48 -26.57 25.74
CA GLN A 709 13.53 -27.01 26.67
C GLN A 709 14.10 -25.84 27.45
N LEU A 710 14.36 -24.71 26.78
CA LEU A 710 14.89 -23.52 27.41
C LEU A 710 13.87 -22.87 28.36
N GLN A 711 12.61 -22.80 27.94
CA GLN A 711 11.50 -22.28 28.75
C GLN A 711 11.30 -23.12 30.01
N GLN A 712 11.35 -24.45 29.91
CA GLN A 712 11.25 -25.35 31.06
C GLN A 712 12.35 -25.09 32.09
N VAL A 713 13.59 -24.83 31.63
CA VAL A 713 14.70 -24.46 32.51
C VAL A 713 14.39 -23.15 33.25
N PHE A 714 13.85 -22.13 32.57
CA PHE A 714 13.48 -20.86 33.21
C PHE A 714 12.25 -20.96 34.12
N ASP A 715 11.24 -21.74 33.75
CA ASP A 715 10.04 -21.99 34.57
C ASP A 715 10.43 -22.65 35.90
N ASN A 716 11.37 -23.60 35.86
CA ASN A 716 11.93 -24.26 37.04
C ASN A 716 12.74 -23.29 37.94
N ALA A 717 13.27 -22.19 37.39
CA ALA A 717 14.10 -21.23 38.12
C ALA A 717 13.29 -20.17 38.91
N GLY A 718 12.02 -19.93 38.58
CA GLY A 718 11.14 -19.00 39.30
C GLY A 718 11.68 -17.56 39.40
N LYS A 719 11.46 -16.88 40.55
CA LYS A 719 11.82 -15.46 40.77
C LYS A 719 13.33 -15.14 40.82
N ASN A 720 14.21 -16.14 40.73
CA ASN A 720 15.67 -15.97 40.85
C ASN A 720 16.38 -15.74 39.50
N THR A 721 15.64 -15.58 38.41
CA THR A 721 16.15 -15.53 37.03
C THR A 721 17.26 -14.49 36.82
N THR A 722 17.10 -13.26 37.30
CA THR A 722 18.05 -12.16 37.04
C THR A 722 19.37 -12.31 37.81
N ALA A 723 19.33 -12.73 39.08
CA ALA A 723 20.54 -12.99 39.87
C ALA A 723 21.31 -14.21 39.33
N MET A 724 20.59 -15.20 38.78
CA MET A 724 21.15 -16.41 38.17
C MET A 724 21.75 -16.18 36.78
N VAL A 725 21.11 -15.43 35.88
CA VAL A 725 21.71 -15.08 34.57
C VAL A 725 23.03 -14.33 34.76
N ASN A 726 23.13 -13.48 35.78
CA ASN A 726 24.36 -12.78 36.12
C ASN A 726 25.50 -13.69 36.61
N SER A 727 25.20 -14.88 37.14
CA SER A 727 26.22 -15.90 37.50
C SER A 727 26.85 -16.59 36.29
N PHE A 728 26.26 -16.48 35.09
CA PHE A 728 26.85 -16.99 33.84
C PHE A 728 27.96 -16.08 33.28
N TYR A 729 27.85 -14.77 33.49
CA TYR A 729 28.81 -13.77 32.96
C TYR A 729 30.05 -13.59 33.85
N ARG A 730 30.01 -14.06 35.10
CA ARG A 730 31.14 -14.03 36.04
C ARG A 730 31.61 -15.45 36.22
N GLY A 731 32.67 -15.84 35.50
CA GLY A 731 33.20 -17.19 35.48
C GLY A 731 33.14 -17.89 36.84
N LEU A 732 32.52 -19.08 36.82
CA LEU A 732 32.54 -20.18 37.80
C LEU A 732 33.13 -19.84 39.19
N ASP A 733 32.24 -19.79 40.19
CA ASP A 733 32.61 -20.22 41.54
C ASP A 733 31.51 -21.15 42.08
N ILE A 734 31.74 -22.47 41.95
CA ILE A 734 30.79 -23.52 42.28
C ILE A 734 31.01 -23.97 43.73
N GLU A 735 30.47 -23.21 44.68
CA GLU A 735 30.17 -23.74 46.02
C GLU A 735 28.90 -23.10 46.58
N LYS A 736 27.73 -23.61 46.16
CA LYS A 736 26.50 -23.80 46.97
C LYS A 736 25.37 -24.38 46.10
N GLN A 737 24.61 -25.32 46.66
CA GLN A 737 23.87 -26.38 45.95
C GLN A 737 22.47 -26.01 45.41
N GLN A 738 22.27 -24.83 44.81
CA GLN A 738 21.05 -24.57 44.01
C GLN A 738 21.31 -23.85 42.66
N PRO A 739 22.29 -22.95 42.53
CA PRO A 739 22.70 -22.40 41.23
C PRO A 739 23.46 -23.39 40.33
N ALA A 740 24.00 -24.49 40.88
CA ALA A 740 24.79 -25.48 40.16
C ALA A 740 23.97 -26.36 39.18
N GLN A 741 22.69 -26.62 39.49
CA GLN A 741 21.85 -27.50 38.67
C GLN A 741 21.32 -26.79 37.42
N LEU A 742 20.85 -25.54 37.56
CA LEU A 742 20.42 -24.71 36.43
C LEU A 742 21.59 -24.33 35.51
N GLY A 743 22.75 -24.00 36.10
CA GLY A 743 24.00 -23.79 35.35
C GLY A 743 24.39 -25.02 34.53
N ALA A 744 24.27 -26.22 35.11
CA ALA A 744 24.52 -27.48 34.41
C ALA A 744 23.48 -27.77 33.31
N GLU A 745 22.19 -27.46 33.53
CA GLU A 745 21.14 -27.63 32.52
C GLU A 745 21.31 -26.67 31.34
N LEU A 746 21.57 -25.38 31.59
CA LEU A 746 21.87 -24.40 30.54
C LEU A 746 23.18 -24.73 29.81
N TYR A 747 24.22 -25.13 30.54
CA TYR A 747 25.46 -25.59 29.94
C TYR A 747 25.22 -26.80 29.03
N LYS A 748 24.42 -27.79 29.47
CA LYS A 748 24.08 -28.97 28.66
C LYS A 748 23.32 -28.61 27.38
N LEU A 749 22.43 -27.62 27.43
CA LEU A 749 21.63 -27.20 26.27
C LEU A 749 22.40 -26.29 25.31
N ILE A 750 23.28 -25.42 25.81
CA ILE A 750 23.88 -24.33 25.02
C ILE A 750 25.38 -24.56 24.78
N TRP A 751 26.15 -24.88 25.82
CA TRP A 751 27.62 -24.90 25.74
C TRP A 751 28.20 -26.28 25.41
N ALA A 752 27.65 -27.36 25.99
CA ALA A 752 28.11 -28.73 25.73
C ALA A 752 28.10 -29.12 24.24
N PRO A 753 27.10 -28.71 23.41
CA PRO A 753 27.15 -28.93 21.97
C PRO A 753 28.30 -28.19 21.26
N LEU A 754 28.80 -27.09 21.83
CA LEU A 754 29.83 -26.23 21.24
C LEU A 754 31.25 -26.64 21.61
N GLU A 755 31.45 -27.29 22.76
CA GLU A 755 32.79 -27.66 23.26
C GLU A 755 33.66 -28.45 22.26
N PRO A 756 33.12 -29.44 21.51
CA PRO A 756 33.93 -30.16 20.53
C PRO A 756 34.54 -29.24 19.47
N HIS A 757 33.90 -28.09 19.20
CA HIS A 757 34.30 -27.11 18.20
C HIS A 757 35.21 -26.01 18.76
N LEU A 758 35.28 -25.86 20.09
CA LEU A 758 36.06 -24.84 20.80
C LEU A 758 37.40 -25.35 21.35
N LYS A 759 37.82 -26.57 20.99
CA LYS A 759 39.09 -27.13 21.47
C LYS A 759 40.27 -26.23 21.08
N GLY A 760 41.02 -25.77 22.08
CA GLY A 760 42.19 -24.89 21.91
C GLY A 760 41.84 -23.39 21.85
N ILE A 761 40.56 -23.03 21.89
CA ILE A 761 40.09 -21.66 21.99
C ILE A 761 40.13 -21.23 23.45
N LYS A 762 40.71 -20.06 23.70
CA LYS A 762 40.82 -19.46 25.05
C LYS A 762 39.88 -18.28 25.23
N LYS A 763 39.37 -17.71 24.13
CA LYS A 763 38.46 -16.58 24.16
C LYS A 763 37.40 -16.70 23.07
N VAL A 764 36.15 -16.45 23.46
CA VAL A 764 35.01 -16.37 22.54
C VAL A 764 34.64 -14.89 22.40
N SER A 765 34.46 -14.44 21.17
CA SER A 765 34.05 -13.07 20.83
C SER A 765 32.62 -13.01 20.32
#